data_AF-A0A7Y3WRA6-F1
#
_entry.id   AF-A0A7Y3WRA6-F1
#
_cell.length_a   1.000
_cell.length_b   1.000
_cell.length_c   1.000
_cell.angle_alpha   90.00
_cell.angle_beta   90.00
_cell.angle_gamma   90.00
#
_symmetry.space_group_name_H-M   'P 1'
#
loop_
_entity.id
_entity.type
_entity.pdbx_description
1 polymer ?
#
loop_
_entity_poly.entity_id
_entity_poly.type
_entity_poly.pdbx_seq_one_letter_code
_entity_poly.pdbx_strand_id
1 'polypeptide(L)'
;MLKKILNINGLKRTVIVSPEISLADVLRKQLFLTGTKVGCGKGECGACNVILDGKVVRSCIVRMKRVPDEAEITTIEGIGSQDDLHDIQFAWMIHGAAQCGFCTPGFIVSAKALLDQNNNPTREEVRAWFQKSRNVCRCTGYIPLVDAVMEAAKLMRGEVTRKQLWLKLPEGASLVGTEAVRPSACAKVTGTWEFGADLGLTLPEDTLHIKLVQATVSHANIISIDTTDAETMPGVYRVLTYKDVKGTNRINGLAFPSNKGDGLERPILNDKKIFQFGDAIAMVLADTPTHAEDAAKKVIVEIEELPAYMSAPAAMAEDAIEIHPGTPNIYFETKVVKGEETAPLMESLPYVVEDDLYVGRQPHLPIEPDVGFAYFDEEGKLIIHSKSIALHFHALMIAEGIGLPLDKVMIVQNPTGGTFGYKFSPTIEALLAVAAMDTGKPVYLEFNMYQQITYTGKRSPFWMHVKLGADKFGKLQALETDWSCDHGPYCEFGDLVTTRGSQFIGAGYKIDNIRGEGRTVATNHGWGSAFRGFGSPQALFASEQMMDELAIKMDVDPLELRYDNALREGEVTPNGCKLDVYVIPQLLDKIRPYYAKAKENDKEKNKNSENKRYGSAISVLMYSCGLDGADSSEAWVEITKKGVTVANSWEDHGQGADMGTLTMAHETLRKAGYEPEDIKLILNDMNFTPNSGPAGGSRSNVLTGNATRVACENLLEGLKKDDGTYRDYDEQIAEGKPTRYDGKWTAPCTACDVETGQGDPFPVYMYGVLLAEVEVDMTTGKTHVDKLTCISDVGTIINKLLVDGQILGGLVQGIGLALYEDFEDLKKHTTLTGCGIPQIKDVTDDITLLYLETPRPLGPYGAAGAGEMPLSSPHSAIISAIYNACGVRITHLPAYPDKVLAGIKKLNK
;
A
#
# COMPACT_ATOMS: atom_id res chain seq x y z
N MET A 1 -27.87 26.54 -19.00
CA MET A 1 -28.40 25.29 -18.44
C MET A 1 -29.05 24.47 -19.56
N LEU A 2 -28.97 23.14 -19.49
CA LEU A 2 -29.67 22.19 -20.35
C LEU A 2 -30.67 21.41 -19.49
N LYS A 3 -31.90 21.24 -19.98
CA LYS A 3 -32.81 20.21 -19.48
C LYS A 3 -32.54 18.92 -20.27
N LYS A 4 -32.37 17.81 -19.57
CA LYS A 4 -32.26 16.46 -20.15
C LYS A 4 -33.23 15.53 -19.44
N ILE A 5 -33.93 14.69 -20.18
CA ILE A 5 -34.66 13.54 -19.66
C ILE A 5 -33.78 12.33 -19.94
N LEU A 6 -33.36 11.60 -18.91
CA LEU A 6 -32.44 10.47 -19.02
C LEU A 6 -33.10 9.22 -18.42
N ASN A 7 -32.82 8.04 -18.97
CA ASN A 7 -33.24 6.77 -18.38
C ASN A 7 -32.07 6.21 -17.56
N ILE A 8 -32.08 6.37 -16.24
CA ILE A 8 -30.99 6.00 -15.35
C ILE A 8 -31.42 4.82 -14.49
N ASN A 9 -30.72 3.69 -14.62
CA ASN A 9 -31.03 2.43 -13.92
C ASN A 9 -32.51 2.01 -14.10
N GLY A 10 -33.04 2.17 -15.32
CA GLY A 10 -34.43 1.84 -15.66
C GLY A 10 -35.48 2.89 -15.25
N LEU A 11 -35.07 4.03 -14.68
CA LEU A 11 -35.97 5.08 -14.24
C LEU A 11 -35.75 6.37 -15.04
N LYS A 12 -36.84 6.95 -15.57
CA LYS A 12 -36.79 8.28 -16.18
C LYS A 12 -36.50 9.36 -15.12
N ARG A 13 -35.48 10.18 -15.37
CA ARG A 13 -35.03 11.28 -14.51
C ARG A 13 -34.89 12.54 -15.35
N THR A 14 -35.43 13.66 -14.87
CA THR A 14 -35.16 14.97 -15.45
C THR A 14 -34.00 15.61 -14.70
N VAL A 15 -32.95 16.01 -15.40
CA VAL A 15 -31.81 16.74 -14.83
C VAL A 15 -31.68 18.11 -15.48
N ILE A 16 -31.30 19.11 -14.68
CA ILE A 16 -31.04 20.48 -15.14
C ILE A 16 -29.57 20.79 -14.87
N VAL A 17 -28.77 20.85 -15.93
CA VAL A 17 -27.31 20.76 -15.83
C VAL A 17 -26.61 21.86 -16.64
N SER A 18 -25.37 22.20 -16.27
CA SER A 18 -24.49 22.96 -17.16
C SER A 18 -24.04 22.06 -18.33
N PRO A 19 -23.91 22.57 -19.58
CA PRO A 19 -23.40 21.78 -20.71
C PRO A 19 -22.01 21.15 -20.45
N GLU A 20 -21.18 21.80 -19.64
CA GLU A 20 -19.79 21.43 -19.39
C GLU A 20 -19.59 20.58 -18.12
N ILE A 21 -20.63 20.33 -17.31
CA ILE A 21 -20.49 19.43 -16.16
C ILE A 21 -20.25 18.00 -16.65
N SER A 22 -19.44 17.24 -15.91
CA SER A 22 -19.20 15.83 -16.24
C SER A 22 -20.43 14.98 -15.90
N LEU A 23 -20.61 13.86 -16.60
CA LEU A 23 -21.65 12.89 -16.29
C LEU A 23 -21.42 12.30 -14.89
N ALA A 24 -20.16 12.07 -14.49
CA ALA A 24 -19.82 11.59 -13.15
C ALA A 24 -20.33 12.54 -12.05
N ASP A 25 -20.13 13.85 -12.22
CA ASP A 25 -20.62 14.85 -11.26
C ASP A 25 -22.15 14.87 -11.19
N VAL A 26 -22.86 14.72 -12.32
CA VAL A 26 -24.33 14.66 -12.30
C VAL A 26 -24.80 13.42 -11.55
N LEU A 27 -24.24 12.25 -11.86
CA LEU A 27 -24.59 10.99 -11.21
C LEU A 27 -24.32 11.05 -9.69
N ARG A 28 -23.14 11.54 -9.29
CA ARG A 28 -22.74 11.59 -7.88
C ARG A 28 -23.41 12.72 -7.09
N LYS A 29 -23.34 13.95 -7.60
CA LYS A 29 -23.65 15.16 -6.83
C LYS A 29 -25.11 15.63 -6.96
N GLN A 30 -25.78 15.31 -8.07
CA GLN A 30 -27.20 15.65 -8.25
C GLN A 30 -28.13 14.46 -7.96
N LEU A 31 -27.68 13.24 -8.26
CA LEU A 31 -28.50 12.03 -8.16
C LEU A 31 -28.06 11.09 -7.02
N PHE A 32 -26.97 11.40 -6.31
CA PHE A 32 -26.45 10.60 -5.20
C PHE A 32 -26.16 9.13 -5.55
N LEU A 33 -25.81 8.86 -6.80
CA LEU A 33 -25.33 7.55 -7.27
C LEU A 33 -23.81 7.46 -7.05
N THR A 34 -23.42 7.44 -5.78
CA THR A 34 -22.02 7.47 -5.32
C THR A 34 -21.27 6.19 -5.62
N GLY A 35 -21.93 5.11 -6.04
CA GLY A 35 -21.31 3.91 -6.59
C GLY A 35 -20.49 4.19 -7.86
N THR A 36 -20.79 5.28 -8.58
CA THR A 36 -19.93 5.79 -9.66
C THR A 36 -18.70 6.48 -9.05
N LYS A 37 -17.65 5.70 -8.73
CA LYS A 37 -16.44 6.23 -8.07
C LYS A 37 -15.59 7.07 -9.02
N VAL A 38 -14.95 8.14 -8.51
CA VAL A 38 -14.06 9.02 -9.28
C VAL A 38 -12.67 9.01 -8.67
N GLY A 39 -11.70 8.49 -9.41
CA GLY A 39 -10.28 8.48 -9.02
C GLY A 39 -9.47 9.51 -9.80
N CYS A 40 -8.88 9.07 -10.92
CA CYS A 40 -7.95 9.89 -11.71
C CYS A 40 -8.53 11.22 -12.27
N GLY A 41 -9.85 11.36 -12.41
CA GLY A 41 -10.51 12.50 -13.08
C GLY A 41 -10.16 12.72 -14.56
N LYS A 42 -9.27 11.92 -15.15
CA LYS A 42 -8.69 12.09 -16.50
C LYS A 42 -9.01 10.94 -17.46
N GLY A 43 -9.84 9.98 -17.04
CA GLY A 43 -10.19 8.81 -17.84
C GLY A 43 -9.10 7.74 -17.93
N GLU A 44 -8.17 7.67 -16.98
CA GLU A 44 -7.07 6.69 -16.97
C GLU A 44 -7.39 5.39 -16.21
N CYS A 45 -8.26 5.42 -15.19
CA CYS A 45 -8.44 4.30 -14.24
C CYS A 45 -9.74 3.49 -14.36
N GLY A 46 -10.75 4.00 -15.07
CA GLY A 46 -12.01 3.27 -15.28
C GLY A 46 -12.91 3.10 -14.04
N ALA A 47 -12.55 3.65 -12.88
CA ALA A 47 -13.39 3.57 -11.66
C ALA A 47 -14.79 4.18 -11.87
N CYS A 48 -14.90 5.20 -12.73
CA CYS A 48 -16.13 5.90 -13.07
C CYS A 48 -16.88 5.30 -14.27
N ASN A 49 -16.57 4.07 -14.66
CA ASN A 49 -17.19 3.44 -15.81
C ASN A 49 -18.70 3.28 -15.60
N VAL A 50 -19.48 3.75 -16.57
CA VAL A 50 -20.93 3.57 -16.68
C VAL A 50 -21.25 3.00 -18.06
N ILE A 51 -22.39 2.34 -18.19
CA ILE A 51 -22.93 1.99 -19.51
C ILE A 51 -23.78 3.17 -19.97
N LEU A 52 -23.47 3.75 -21.12
CA LEU A 52 -24.24 4.80 -21.79
C LEU A 52 -24.64 4.26 -23.17
N ASP A 53 -25.95 4.08 -23.40
CA ASP A 53 -26.53 3.54 -24.64
C ASP A 53 -25.82 2.23 -25.10
N GLY A 54 -25.67 1.29 -24.16
CA GLY A 54 -25.02 -0.01 -24.38
C GLY A 54 -23.49 0.02 -24.45
N LYS A 55 -22.84 1.19 -24.30
CA LYS A 55 -21.39 1.33 -24.39
C LYS A 55 -20.77 1.72 -23.05
N VAL A 56 -19.67 1.06 -22.68
CA VAL A 56 -18.89 1.47 -21.50
C VAL A 56 -18.19 2.79 -21.79
N VAL A 57 -18.46 3.80 -20.96
CA VAL A 57 -17.83 5.12 -21.03
C VAL A 57 -17.29 5.53 -19.66
N ARG A 58 -16.19 6.29 -19.67
CA ARG A 58 -15.62 6.88 -18.47
C ARG A 58 -16.35 8.18 -18.18
N SER A 59 -17.30 8.16 -17.25
CA SER A 59 -18.23 9.27 -17.01
C SER A 59 -17.54 10.59 -16.61
N CYS A 60 -16.34 10.55 -16.01
CA CYS A 60 -15.58 11.76 -15.64
C CYS A 60 -15.15 12.64 -16.84
N ILE A 61 -15.02 12.06 -18.04
CA ILE A 61 -14.62 12.80 -19.25
C ILE A 61 -15.77 12.97 -20.26
N VAL A 62 -16.97 12.49 -19.92
CA VAL A 62 -18.19 12.70 -20.72
C VAL A 62 -18.88 13.96 -20.22
N ARG A 63 -18.93 14.99 -21.05
CA ARG A 63 -19.63 16.26 -20.75
C ARG A 63 -21.12 16.13 -21.06
N MET A 64 -21.99 16.73 -20.25
CA MET A 64 -23.45 16.62 -20.43
C MET A 64 -23.97 17.10 -21.77
N LYS A 65 -23.29 18.05 -22.45
CA LYS A 65 -23.62 18.44 -23.82
C LYS A 65 -23.52 17.29 -24.84
N ARG A 66 -22.75 16.26 -24.54
CA ARG A 66 -22.57 15.06 -25.37
C ARG A 66 -23.51 13.92 -25.00
N VAL A 67 -24.22 14.02 -23.88
CA VAL A 67 -25.21 13.01 -23.46
C VAL A 67 -26.51 13.29 -24.22
N PRO A 68 -26.99 12.38 -25.07
CA PRO A 68 -28.25 12.55 -25.78
C PRO A 68 -29.43 12.72 -24.81
N ASP A 69 -30.50 13.35 -25.29
CA ASP A 69 -31.77 13.28 -24.56
C ASP A 69 -32.32 11.84 -24.67
N GLU A 70 -33.04 11.38 -23.65
CA GLU A 70 -33.54 10.01 -23.47
C GLU A 70 -32.46 8.91 -23.44
N ALA A 71 -31.18 9.27 -23.25
CA ALA A 71 -30.09 8.30 -23.17
C ALA A 71 -30.27 7.30 -22.00
N GLU A 72 -29.88 6.05 -22.23
CA GLU A 72 -29.92 4.97 -21.24
C GLU A 72 -28.58 4.88 -20.50
N ILE A 73 -28.62 5.01 -19.18
CA ILE A 73 -27.44 4.97 -18.31
C ILE A 73 -27.62 3.88 -17.26
N THR A 74 -26.64 2.98 -17.16
CA THR A 74 -26.55 1.99 -16.09
C THR A 74 -25.28 2.23 -15.27
N THR A 75 -25.49 2.37 -13.96
CA THR A 75 -24.47 2.47 -12.91
C THR A 75 -24.43 1.17 -12.11
N ILE A 76 -23.58 1.07 -11.08
CA ILE A 76 -23.50 -0.15 -10.26
C ILE A 76 -24.81 -0.41 -9.51
N GLU A 77 -25.49 0.67 -9.09
CA GLU A 77 -26.79 0.66 -8.42
C GLU A 77 -27.90 0.09 -9.31
N GLY A 78 -27.73 0.15 -10.63
CA GLY A 78 -28.65 -0.44 -11.61
C GLY A 78 -28.35 -1.89 -11.98
N ILE A 79 -27.22 -2.45 -11.50
CA ILE A 79 -26.82 -3.84 -11.78
C ILE A 79 -27.39 -4.78 -10.73
N GLY A 80 -27.35 -4.37 -9.45
CA GLY A 80 -27.91 -5.13 -8.35
C GLY A 80 -27.70 -4.41 -7.01
N SER A 81 -28.39 -4.89 -5.99
CA SER A 81 -28.42 -4.33 -4.64
C SER A 81 -27.95 -5.34 -3.60
N GLN A 82 -27.88 -4.94 -2.33
CA GLN A 82 -27.51 -5.87 -1.25
C GLN A 82 -28.51 -7.03 -1.11
N ASP A 83 -29.79 -6.79 -1.40
CA ASP A 83 -30.86 -7.79 -1.31
C ASP A 83 -31.04 -8.61 -2.59
N ASP A 84 -30.56 -8.09 -3.73
CA ASP A 84 -30.66 -8.71 -5.04
C ASP A 84 -29.37 -8.49 -5.85
N LEU A 85 -28.36 -9.28 -5.51
CA LEU A 85 -27.06 -9.25 -6.17
C LEU A 85 -27.17 -9.82 -7.58
N HIS A 86 -26.53 -9.17 -8.55
CA HIS A 86 -26.25 -9.77 -9.86
C HIS A 86 -25.21 -10.89 -9.74
N ASP A 87 -25.21 -11.86 -10.66
CA ASP A 87 -24.23 -12.97 -10.65
C ASP A 87 -22.78 -12.48 -10.70
N ILE A 88 -22.55 -11.34 -11.38
CA ILE A 88 -21.24 -10.65 -11.41
C ILE A 88 -20.84 -10.16 -10.01
N GLN A 89 -21.75 -9.52 -9.26
CA GLN A 89 -21.48 -9.04 -7.91
C GLN A 89 -21.20 -10.22 -6.95
N PHE A 90 -22.00 -11.28 -7.04
CA PHE A 90 -21.81 -12.51 -6.29
C PHE A 90 -20.44 -13.16 -6.59
N ALA A 91 -20.09 -13.33 -7.87
CA ALA A 91 -18.80 -13.90 -8.28
C ALA A 91 -17.63 -13.06 -7.76
N TRP A 92 -17.75 -11.73 -7.78
CA TRP A 92 -16.74 -10.82 -7.23
C TRP A 92 -16.47 -11.07 -5.74
N MET A 93 -17.53 -11.37 -4.96
CA MET A 93 -17.41 -11.65 -3.53
C MET A 93 -16.65 -12.95 -3.27
N ILE A 94 -17.06 -14.06 -3.91
CA ILE A 94 -16.48 -15.39 -3.65
C ILE A 94 -15.04 -15.53 -4.17
N HIS A 95 -14.64 -14.74 -5.17
CA HIS A 95 -13.27 -14.71 -5.65
C HIS A 95 -12.37 -13.71 -4.91
N GLY A 96 -12.88 -13.02 -3.88
CA GLY A 96 -12.10 -12.00 -3.16
C GLY A 96 -11.67 -10.83 -4.05
N ALA A 97 -12.40 -10.57 -5.14
CA ALA A 97 -12.08 -9.59 -6.16
C ALA A 97 -12.30 -8.12 -5.69
N ALA A 98 -12.83 -7.92 -4.49
CA ALA A 98 -12.95 -6.64 -3.82
C ALA A 98 -12.05 -6.58 -2.57
N GLN A 99 -10.81 -6.11 -2.74
CA GLN A 99 -9.92 -5.75 -1.63
C GLN A 99 -10.33 -4.38 -1.03
N CYS A 100 -9.73 -3.27 -1.48
CA CYS A 100 -10.18 -1.93 -1.07
C CYS A 100 -11.59 -1.62 -1.59
N GLY A 101 -11.96 -2.18 -2.74
CA GLY A 101 -13.29 -2.05 -3.33
C GLY A 101 -13.50 -0.80 -4.20
N PHE A 102 -12.55 0.15 -4.23
CA PHE A 102 -12.76 1.43 -4.92
C PHE A 102 -12.94 1.27 -6.45
N CYS A 103 -12.19 0.36 -7.08
CA CYS A 103 -12.34 0.08 -8.50
C CYS A 103 -13.52 -0.84 -8.82
N THR A 104 -14.05 -1.55 -7.83
CA THR A 104 -15.01 -2.64 -8.02
C THR A 104 -16.24 -2.23 -8.82
N PRO A 105 -16.94 -1.11 -8.51
CA PRO A 105 -18.08 -0.66 -9.30
C PRO A 105 -17.77 -0.51 -10.80
N GLY A 106 -16.68 0.19 -11.14
CA GLY A 106 -16.29 0.41 -12.54
C GLY A 106 -15.88 -0.87 -13.27
N PHE A 107 -15.32 -1.86 -12.57
CA PHE A 107 -15.05 -3.18 -13.15
C PHE A 107 -16.32 -3.99 -13.38
N ILE A 108 -17.24 -4.04 -12.41
CA ILE A 108 -18.49 -4.80 -12.52
C ILE A 108 -19.37 -4.21 -13.64
N VAL A 109 -19.49 -2.89 -13.71
CA VAL A 109 -20.23 -2.22 -14.79
C VAL A 109 -19.62 -2.50 -16.16
N SER A 110 -18.29 -2.49 -16.24
CA SER A 110 -17.58 -2.84 -17.46
C SER A 110 -17.79 -4.31 -17.86
N ALA A 111 -17.71 -5.23 -16.88
CA ALA A 111 -17.91 -6.66 -17.09
C ALA A 111 -19.34 -6.99 -17.53
N LYS A 112 -20.34 -6.29 -16.98
CA LYS A 112 -21.73 -6.45 -17.39
C LYS A 112 -21.91 -6.15 -18.88
N ALA A 113 -21.34 -5.03 -19.35
CA ALA A 113 -21.39 -4.69 -20.77
C ALA A 113 -20.65 -5.70 -21.67
N LEU A 114 -19.57 -6.31 -21.19
CA LEU A 114 -18.91 -7.41 -21.89
C LEU A 114 -19.83 -8.63 -21.98
N LEU A 115 -20.41 -9.07 -20.86
CA LEU A 115 -21.22 -10.29 -20.79
C LEU A 115 -22.57 -10.16 -21.51
N ASP A 116 -23.10 -8.94 -21.63
CA ASP A 116 -24.26 -8.66 -22.48
C ASP A 116 -23.96 -8.86 -23.98
N GLN A 117 -22.70 -8.67 -24.39
CA GLN A 117 -22.26 -8.83 -25.79
C GLN A 117 -21.70 -10.22 -26.09
N ASN A 118 -20.99 -10.79 -25.13
CA ASN A 118 -20.40 -12.12 -25.20
C ASN A 118 -20.55 -12.78 -23.82
N ASN A 119 -21.56 -13.64 -23.68
CA ASN A 119 -21.84 -14.34 -22.43
C ASN A 119 -20.94 -15.57 -22.20
N ASN A 120 -19.96 -15.84 -23.07
CA ASN A 120 -18.96 -16.89 -22.90
C ASN A 120 -17.56 -16.43 -23.36
N PRO A 121 -17.01 -15.35 -22.77
CA PRO A 121 -15.73 -14.83 -23.18
C PRO A 121 -14.60 -15.76 -22.73
N THR A 122 -13.49 -15.74 -23.46
CA THR A 122 -12.21 -16.26 -22.99
C THR A 122 -11.58 -15.30 -21.97
N ARG A 123 -10.68 -15.81 -21.13
CA ARG A 123 -9.90 -14.97 -20.19
C ARG A 123 -9.19 -13.82 -20.90
N GLU A 124 -8.64 -14.09 -22.09
CA GLU A 124 -7.91 -13.10 -22.88
C GLU A 124 -8.83 -12.01 -23.44
N GLU A 125 -10.07 -12.35 -23.82
CA GLU A 125 -11.12 -11.38 -24.18
C GLU A 125 -11.53 -10.51 -22.99
N VAL A 126 -11.69 -11.09 -21.80
CA VAL A 126 -11.93 -10.32 -20.55
C VAL A 126 -10.78 -9.33 -20.30
N ARG A 127 -9.54 -9.81 -20.39
CA ARG A 127 -8.35 -8.98 -20.21
C ARG A 127 -8.25 -7.88 -21.27
N ALA A 128 -8.54 -8.20 -22.53
CA ALA A 128 -8.55 -7.23 -23.63
C ALA A 128 -9.65 -6.18 -23.46
N TRP A 129 -10.80 -6.60 -22.96
CA TRP A 129 -11.90 -5.71 -22.62
C TRP A 129 -11.49 -4.71 -21.53
N PHE A 130 -10.99 -5.18 -20.39
CA PHE A 130 -10.55 -4.31 -19.30
C PHE A 130 -9.41 -3.37 -19.69
N GLN A 131 -8.51 -3.80 -20.57
CA GLN A 131 -7.50 -2.93 -21.17
C GLN A 131 -8.15 -1.79 -21.97
N LYS A 132 -9.10 -2.13 -22.84
CA LYS A 132 -9.81 -1.17 -23.71
C LYS A 132 -10.67 -0.19 -22.92
N SER A 133 -11.38 -0.67 -21.90
CA SER A 133 -12.23 0.15 -21.02
C SER A 133 -11.44 0.85 -19.90
N ARG A 134 -10.11 0.66 -19.87
CA ARG A 134 -9.16 1.29 -18.94
C ARG A 134 -9.49 1.00 -17.48
N ASN A 135 -9.90 -0.23 -17.19
CA ASN A 135 -10.14 -0.68 -15.82
C ASN A 135 -8.81 -1.01 -15.13
N VAL A 136 -8.43 -0.20 -14.14
CA VAL A 136 -7.15 -0.33 -13.42
C VAL A 136 -7.40 -0.71 -11.96
N CYS A 137 -6.67 -1.71 -11.46
CA CYS A 137 -6.71 -2.13 -10.08
C CYS A 137 -5.28 -2.19 -9.52
N ARG A 138 -5.06 -1.57 -8.37
CA ARG A 138 -3.76 -1.57 -7.68
C ARG A 138 -3.62 -2.67 -6.61
N CYS A 139 -4.70 -3.40 -6.32
CA CYS A 139 -4.79 -4.30 -5.16
C CYS A 139 -4.72 -5.79 -5.53
N THR A 140 -5.43 -6.23 -6.57
CA THR A 140 -5.77 -7.66 -6.74
C THR A 140 -4.84 -8.43 -7.67
N GLY A 141 -3.97 -7.74 -8.40
CA GLY A 141 -3.19 -8.34 -9.48
C GLY A 141 -4.03 -8.82 -10.67
N TYR A 142 -5.26 -8.34 -10.81
CA TYR A 142 -6.21 -8.61 -11.90
C TYR A 142 -6.77 -10.04 -12.02
N ILE A 143 -6.03 -11.08 -11.64
CA ILE A 143 -6.46 -12.48 -11.79
C ILE A 143 -7.82 -12.74 -11.12
N PRO A 144 -8.07 -12.35 -9.85
CA PRO A 144 -9.37 -12.58 -9.22
C PRO A 144 -10.52 -11.83 -9.91
N LEU A 145 -10.21 -10.73 -10.61
CA LEU A 145 -11.21 -9.98 -11.37
C LEU A 145 -11.60 -10.74 -12.64
N VAL A 146 -10.62 -11.35 -13.32
CA VAL A 146 -10.88 -12.20 -14.49
C VAL A 146 -11.63 -13.46 -14.06
N ASP A 147 -11.20 -14.11 -12.97
CA ASP A 147 -11.87 -15.29 -12.41
C ASP A 147 -13.34 -15.01 -12.11
N ALA A 148 -13.63 -13.87 -11.45
CA ALA A 148 -14.99 -13.45 -11.17
C ALA A 148 -15.85 -13.25 -12.43
N VAL A 149 -15.30 -12.68 -13.52
CA VAL A 149 -16.04 -12.56 -14.79
C VAL A 149 -16.32 -13.92 -15.40
N MET A 150 -15.32 -14.81 -15.41
CA MET A 150 -15.47 -16.16 -15.95
C MET A 150 -16.52 -16.96 -15.18
N GLU A 151 -16.53 -16.86 -13.85
CA GLU A 151 -17.50 -17.56 -13.00
C GLU A 151 -18.90 -16.96 -13.13
N ALA A 152 -19.02 -15.63 -13.18
CA ALA A 152 -20.28 -14.96 -13.48
C ALA A 152 -20.88 -15.38 -14.83
N ALA A 153 -20.04 -15.54 -15.85
CA ALA A 153 -20.49 -16.00 -17.16
C ALA A 153 -21.08 -17.43 -17.09
N LYS A 154 -20.48 -18.34 -16.30
CA LYS A 154 -21.02 -19.70 -16.08
C LYS A 154 -22.35 -19.66 -15.33
N LEU A 155 -22.45 -18.84 -14.28
CA LEU A 155 -23.69 -18.62 -13.51
C LEU A 155 -24.83 -18.13 -14.42
N MET A 156 -24.56 -17.11 -15.24
CA MET A 156 -25.53 -16.55 -16.18
C MET A 156 -26.00 -17.55 -17.26
N ARG A 157 -25.16 -18.55 -17.59
CA ARG A 157 -25.52 -19.66 -18.50
C ARG A 157 -26.17 -20.86 -17.79
N GLY A 158 -26.27 -20.84 -16.46
CA GLY A 158 -26.83 -21.92 -15.66
C GLY A 158 -25.95 -23.18 -15.58
N GLU A 159 -24.66 -23.06 -15.89
CA GLU A 159 -23.70 -24.19 -15.82
C GLU A 159 -23.33 -24.54 -14.37
N VAL A 160 -23.45 -23.54 -13.48
CA VAL A 160 -23.23 -23.63 -12.04
C VAL A 160 -24.30 -22.81 -11.33
N THR A 161 -24.48 -23.03 -10.02
CA THR A 161 -25.44 -22.31 -9.19
C THR A 161 -24.75 -21.63 -8.02
N ARG A 162 -25.31 -20.51 -7.54
CA ARG A 162 -24.78 -19.80 -6.36
C ARG A 162 -24.62 -20.72 -5.14
N LYS A 163 -25.56 -21.66 -4.96
CA LYS A 163 -25.52 -22.64 -3.86
C LYS A 163 -24.30 -23.57 -3.93
N GLN A 164 -23.82 -23.91 -5.13
CA GLN A 164 -22.63 -24.75 -5.30
C GLN A 164 -21.34 -23.98 -5.01
N LEU A 165 -21.33 -22.67 -5.23
CA LEU A 165 -20.14 -21.83 -5.10
C LEU A 165 -20.03 -21.13 -3.74
N TRP A 166 -21.15 -20.92 -3.05
CA TRP A 166 -21.14 -20.27 -1.74
C TRP A 166 -20.55 -21.21 -0.70
N LEU A 167 -19.47 -20.78 -0.05
CA LEU A 167 -18.88 -21.51 1.06
C LEU A 167 -19.86 -21.54 2.23
N LYS A 168 -20.38 -22.73 2.54
CA LYS A 168 -21.15 -22.99 3.76
C LYS A 168 -20.30 -23.81 4.72
N LEU A 169 -19.94 -23.21 5.84
CA LEU A 169 -19.23 -23.90 6.90
C LEU A 169 -20.20 -24.76 7.74
N PRO A 170 -19.79 -25.96 8.19
CA PRO A 170 -20.48 -26.66 9.26
C PRO A 170 -20.48 -25.84 10.56
N GLU A 171 -21.50 -26.02 11.39
CA GLU A 171 -21.58 -25.42 12.72
C GLU A 171 -20.33 -25.78 13.56
N GLY A 172 -19.74 -24.78 14.22
CA GLY A 172 -18.51 -24.88 15.00
C GLY A 172 -17.22 -25.09 14.18
N ALA A 173 -17.27 -25.10 12.85
CA ALA A 173 -16.08 -25.25 12.01
C ALA A 173 -15.18 -24.00 12.09
N SER A 174 -13.89 -24.16 11.80
CA SER A 174 -12.96 -23.03 11.78
C SER A 174 -13.13 -22.17 10.53
N LEU A 175 -12.89 -20.85 10.67
CA LEU A 175 -12.72 -19.93 9.54
C LEU A 175 -11.27 -19.94 9.00
N VAL A 176 -10.31 -20.41 9.80
CA VAL A 176 -8.88 -20.40 9.45
C VAL A 176 -8.65 -21.22 8.19
N GLY A 177 -7.89 -20.65 7.25
CA GLY A 177 -7.51 -21.29 5.99
C GLY A 177 -8.62 -21.32 4.94
N THR A 178 -9.82 -20.85 5.27
CA THR A 178 -10.97 -20.92 4.36
C THR A 178 -10.98 -19.79 3.32
N GLU A 179 -11.88 -19.92 2.36
CA GLU A 179 -12.21 -18.88 1.35
C GLU A 179 -13.48 -18.10 1.74
N ALA A 180 -13.75 -17.95 3.03
CA ALA A 180 -14.90 -17.19 3.48
C ALA A 180 -14.85 -15.74 2.96
N VAL A 181 -16.01 -15.22 2.57
CA VAL A 181 -16.17 -13.88 2.02
C VAL A 181 -16.06 -12.84 3.13
N ARG A 182 -15.23 -11.81 2.93
CA ARG A 182 -15.04 -10.75 3.94
C ARG A 182 -16.33 -9.97 4.23
N PRO A 183 -16.53 -9.48 5.46
CA PRO A 183 -17.73 -8.72 5.84
C PRO A 183 -18.06 -7.54 4.91
N SER A 184 -17.04 -6.76 4.51
CA SER A 184 -17.21 -5.58 3.66
C SER A 184 -17.52 -5.86 2.19
N ALA A 185 -17.49 -7.13 1.73
CA ALA A 185 -17.55 -7.46 0.30
C ALA A 185 -18.86 -7.00 -0.36
N CYS A 186 -20.00 -7.24 0.28
CA CYS A 186 -21.32 -6.91 -0.28
C CYS A 186 -21.45 -5.40 -0.56
N ALA A 187 -21.06 -4.55 0.40
CA ALA A 187 -21.09 -3.10 0.23
C ALA A 187 -20.12 -2.62 -0.87
N LYS A 188 -18.95 -3.26 -1.00
CA LYS A 188 -17.97 -2.94 -2.04
C LYS A 188 -18.46 -3.28 -3.45
N VAL A 189 -19.14 -4.42 -3.63
CA VAL A 189 -19.64 -4.86 -4.95
C VAL A 189 -20.94 -4.17 -5.38
N THR A 190 -21.69 -3.61 -4.44
CA THR A 190 -22.92 -2.86 -4.70
C THR A 190 -22.69 -1.35 -4.80
N GLY A 191 -21.48 -0.88 -4.50
CA GLY A 191 -21.14 0.54 -4.53
C GLY A 191 -21.57 1.34 -3.28
N THR A 192 -22.13 0.66 -2.27
CA THR A 192 -22.61 1.27 -1.02
C THR A 192 -21.55 1.32 0.08
N TRP A 193 -20.30 0.95 -0.21
CA TRP A 193 -19.15 1.25 0.66
C TRP A 193 -18.77 2.72 0.43
N GLU A 194 -19.07 3.57 1.41
CA GLU A 194 -18.94 5.03 1.30
C GLU A 194 -17.53 5.48 1.65
N PHE A 195 -16.74 5.80 0.62
CA PHE A 195 -15.40 6.33 0.76
C PHE A 195 -15.41 7.81 1.18
N GLY A 196 -14.24 8.38 1.50
CA GLY A 196 -14.18 9.76 2.01
C GLY A 196 -14.83 10.80 1.09
N ALA A 197 -14.70 10.65 -0.23
CA ALA A 197 -15.34 11.54 -1.21
C ALA A 197 -16.84 11.27 -1.42
N ASP A 198 -17.34 10.12 -0.96
CA ASP A 198 -18.78 9.83 -0.92
C ASP A 198 -19.38 10.47 0.35
N LEU A 199 -18.73 10.27 1.51
CA LEU A 199 -19.11 10.88 2.79
C LEU A 199 -19.08 12.42 2.71
N GLY A 200 -18.15 13.00 1.96
CA GLY A 200 -18.11 14.44 1.71
C GLY A 200 -19.39 15.02 1.09
N LEU A 201 -20.19 14.20 0.38
CA LEU A 201 -21.46 14.61 -0.21
C LEU A 201 -22.63 14.55 0.77
N THR A 202 -22.47 13.89 1.92
CA THR A 202 -23.51 13.72 2.94
C THR A 202 -23.29 14.63 4.15
N LEU A 203 -22.20 15.41 4.15
CA LEU A 203 -21.92 16.42 5.18
C LEU A 203 -22.98 17.55 5.17
N PRO A 204 -23.18 18.25 6.29
CA PRO A 204 -24.13 19.36 6.40
C PRO A 204 -23.87 20.49 5.39
N GLU A 205 -24.93 21.23 5.03
CA GLU A 205 -24.87 22.32 4.02
C GLU A 205 -23.87 23.44 4.36
N ASP A 206 -23.56 23.65 5.64
CA ASP A 206 -22.62 24.68 6.10
C ASP A 206 -21.16 24.21 6.16
N THR A 207 -20.87 23.00 5.66
CA THR A 207 -19.52 22.46 5.53
C THR A 207 -18.67 23.31 4.56
N LEU A 208 -17.46 23.67 4.99
CA LEU A 208 -16.53 24.42 4.14
C LEU A 208 -15.63 23.48 3.33
N HIS A 209 -15.47 23.78 2.05
CA HIS A 209 -14.59 23.06 1.15
C HIS A 209 -13.22 23.73 1.07
N ILE A 210 -12.17 22.94 1.31
CA ILE A 210 -10.79 23.39 1.31
C ILE A 210 -10.16 23.20 -0.07
N LYS A 211 -9.44 24.22 -0.56
CA LYS A 211 -8.47 24.12 -1.65
C LYS A 211 -7.11 24.68 -1.23
N LEU A 212 -6.06 23.92 -1.53
CA LEU A 212 -4.70 24.29 -1.17
C LEU A 212 -4.10 25.27 -2.18
N VAL A 213 -3.35 26.24 -1.67
CA VAL A 213 -2.40 27.04 -2.45
C VAL A 213 -1.04 26.34 -2.29
N GLN A 214 -0.53 25.77 -3.37
CA GLN A 214 0.62 24.88 -3.34
C GLN A 214 1.84 25.47 -4.05
N ALA A 215 3.03 25.14 -3.55
CA ALA A 215 4.29 25.48 -4.17
C ALA A 215 4.42 24.89 -5.58
N THR A 216 4.87 25.73 -6.53
CA THR A 216 5.16 25.32 -7.92
C THR A 216 6.65 25.21 -8.23
N VAL A 217 7.51 25.40 -7.23
CA VAL A 217 8.97 25.23 -7.27
C VAL A 217 9.40 24.28 -6.14
N SER A 218 10.60 23.73 -6.22
CA SER A 218 11.07 22.72 -5.25
C SER A 218 11.79 23.28 -4.03
N HIS A 219 12.35 24.48 -4.09
CA HIS A 219 13.07 25.09 -2.96
C HIS A 219 13.02 26.60 -3.06
N ALA A 220 12.53 27.28 -2.03
CA ALA A 220 12.48 28.74 -2.00
C ALA A 220 12.33 29.29 -0.57
N ASN A 221 12.74 30.52 -0.34
CA ASN A 221 12.28 31.30 0.81
C ASN A 221 10.92 31.94 0.48
N ILE A 222 10.00 31.95 1.44
CA ILE A 222 8.71 32.65 1.33
C ILE A 222 8.91 34.08 1.83
N ILE A 223 8.68 35.06 0.95
CA ILE A 223 8.81 36.49 1.27
C ILE A 223 7.49 37.02 1.83
N SER A 224 6.38 36.75 1.13
CA SER A 224 5.04 37.12 1.58
C SER A 224 3.94 36.27 0.96
N ILE A 225 2.79 36.22 1.64
CA ILE A 225 1.56 35.60 1.16
C ILE A 225 0.48 36.69 1.19
N ASP A 226 -0.04 37.06 0.02
CA ASP A 226 -1.14 38.01 -0.13
C ASP A 226 -2.45 37.26 -0.45
N THR A 227 -3.41 37.39 0.45
CA THR A 227 -4.73 36.74 0.39
C THR A 227 -5.85 37.72 0.00
N THR A 228 -5.55 39.01 -0.16
CA THR A 228 -6.54 40.10 -0.24
C THR A 228 -7.57 39.88 -1.34
N ASP A 229 -7.13 39.54 -2.55
CA ASP A 229 -8.04 39.30 -3.68
C ASP A 229 -8.90 38.06 -3.45
N ALA A 230 -8.29 36.97 -2.97
CA ALA A 230 -8.98 35.71 -2.71
C ALA A 230 -10.07 35.85 -1.63
N GLU A 231 -9.82 36.62 -0.57
CA GLU A 231 -10.78 36.86 0.52
C GLU A 231 -12.05 37.59 0.06
N THR A 232 -11.96 38.39 -1.00
CA THR A 232 -13.13 39.11 -1.56
C THR A 232 -13.94 38.30 -2.56
N MET A 233 -13.50 37.09 -2.91
CA MET A 233 -14.15 36.29 -3.94
C MET A 233 -15.48 35.67 -3.46
N PRO A 234 -16.43 35.42 -4.38
CA PRO A 234 -17.71 34.82 -4.04
C PRO A 234 -17.55 33.50 -3.29
N GLY A 235 -18.32 33.33 -2.20
CA GLY A 235 -18.39 32.09 -1.44
C GLY A 235 -17.19 31.79 -0.54
N VAL A 236 -16.11 32.58 -0.61
CA VAL A 236 -14.95 32.42 0.26
C VAL A 236 -15.34 32.80 1.69
N TYR A 237 -15.13 31.86 2.60
CA TYR A 237 -15.34 32.07 4.04
C TYR A 237 -14.08 32.64 4.68
N ARG A 238 -12.92 32.04 4.36
CA ARG A 238 -11.62 32.46 4.90
C ARG A 238 -10.46 31.90 4.06
N VAL A 239 -9.33 32.59 4.09
CA VAL A 239 -8.04 32.04 3.65
C VAL A 239 -7.14 31.88 4.88
N LEU A 240 -6.61 30.69 5.09
CA LEU A 240 -5.73 30.35 6.21
C LEU A 240 -4.29 30.21 5.74
N THR A 241 -3.37 30.72 6.54
CA THR A 241 -1.93 30.61 6.36
C THR A 241 -1.32 30.02 7.63
N TYR A 242 0.01 29.89 7.68
CA TYR A 242 0.70 29.49 8.91
C TYR A 242 0.36 30.36 10.14
N LYS A 243 -0.09 31.61 9.95
CA LYS A 243 -0.44 32.54 11.03
C LYS A 243 -1.69 32.13 11.81
N ASP A 244 -2.53 31.28 11.21
CA ASP A 244 -3.79 30.82 11.78
C ASP A 244 -3.61 29.50 12.57
N VAL A 245 -2.44 28.88 12.50
CA VAL A 245 -2.12 27.67 13.25
C VAL A 245 -1.86 28.03 14.71
N LYS A 246 -2.61 27.40 15.63
CA LYS A 246 -2.58 27.73 17.06
C LYS A 246 -1.42 27.09 17.83
N GLY A 247 -0.84 26.02 17.29
CA GLY A 247 0.28 25.29 17.88
C GLY A 247 1.64 25.68 17.28
N THR A 248 2.57 24.73 17.25
CA THR A 248 3.92 24.96 16.72
C THR A 248 3.99 25.03 15.19
N ASN A 249 2.89 24.70 14.50
CA ASN A 249 2.86 24.55 13.04
C ASN A 249 3.87 23.51 12.53
N ARG A 250 4.18 22.49 13.33
CA ARG A 250 5.08 21.39 12.95
C ARG A 250 4.43 20.03 13.19
N ILE A 251 4.67 19.10 12.27
CA ILE A 251 4.33 17.69 12.45
C ILE A 251 5.54 17.02 13.10
N ASN A 252 5.33 16.31 14.21
CA ASN A 252 6.38 15.55 14.86
C ASN A 252 6.70 14.29 14.04
N GLY A 253 7.93 14.22 13.53
CA GLY A 253 8.42 13.13 12.68
C GLY A 253 8.79 11.85 13.43
N LEU A 254 8.69 11.83 14.75
CA LEU A 254 9.09 10.70 15.61
C LEU A 254 10.57 10.29 15.39
N ALA A 255 11.44 11.30 15.26
CA ALA A 255 12.86 11.12 15.00
C ALA A 255 13.56 10.33 16.12
N PHE A 256 14.53 9.50 15.73
CA PHE A 256 15.35 8.72 16.65
C PHE A 256 16.24 9.63 17.50
N PRO A 257 16.64 9.22 18.73
CA PRO A 257 17.56 10.00 19.56
C PRO A 257 18.92 10.28 18.91
N SER A 258 19.37 9.43 17.98
CA SER A 258 20.64 9.60 17.24
C SER A 258 20.48 10.43 15.95
N ASN A 259 19.27 10.89 15.63
CA ASN A 259 19.04 11.81 14.53
C ASN A 259 19.69 13.16 14.87
N LYS A 260 20.30 13.80 13.87
CA LYS A 260 20.96 15.11 14.00
C LYS A 260 19.96 16.27 13.95
N GLY A 261 18.74 16.03 13.45
CA GLY A 261 17.61 16.94 13.55
C GLY A 261 16.75 16.68 14.80
N ASP A 262 15.79 17.58 15.06
CA ASP A 262 14.86 17.47 16.19
C ASP A 262 13.52 16.79 15.83
N GLY A 263 13.32 16.47 14.55
CA GLY A 263 12.09 15.85 14.02
C GLY A 263 10.91 16.82 13.92
N LEU A 264 11.13 18.13 13.98
CA LEU A 264 10.12 19.17 13.94
C LEU A 264 10.30 20.10 12.74
N GLU A 265 10.90 19.62 11.65
CA GLU A 265 11.13 20.42 10.45
C GLU A 265 9.92 20.51 9.51
N ARG A 266 9.03 19.50 9.51
CA ARG A 266 7.86 19.45 8.61
C ARG A 266 6.78 20.46 9.03
N PRO A 267 6.46 21.49 8.23
CA PRO A 267 5.38 22.41 8.54
C PRO A 267 3.99 21.81 8.27
N ILE A 268 2.96 22.28 8.99
CA ILE A 268 1.57 22.01 8.59
C ILE A 268 1.21 22.90 7.40
N LEU A 269 1.47 24.20 7.52
CA LEU A 269 1.46 25.17 6.42
C LEU A 269 2.82 25.86 6.37
N ASN A 270 3.46 25.90 5.20
CA ASN A 270 4.80 26.47 5.04
C ASN A 270 4.82 27.95 5.48
N ASP A 271 5.76 28.29 6.37
CA ASP A 271 5.88 29.63 6.96
C ASP A 271 7.05 30.44 6.40
N LYS A 272 8.23 29.84 6.33
CA LYS A 272 9.49 30.50 5.96
C LYS A 272 10.07 30.01 4.65
N LYS A 273 9.89 28.73 4.33
CA LYS A 273 10.50 28.07 3.17
C LYS A 273 9.53 27.10 2.51
N ILE A 274 9.72 26.94 1.21
CA ILE A 274 9.23 25.81 0.42
C ILE A 274 10.36 24.79 0.38
N PHE A 275 10.06 23.53 0.71
CA PHE A 275 11.05 22.46 0.77
C PHE A 275 10.89 21.44 -0.35
N GLN A 276 9.71 21.34 -0.95
CA GLN A 276 9.46 20.55 -2.15
C GLN A 276 8.35 21.14 -3.02
N PHE A 277 8.28 20.66 -4.26
CA PHE A 277 7.12 20.90 -5.11
C PHE A 277 5.84 20.37 -4.46
N GLY A 278 4.76 21.15 -4.53
CA GLY A 278 3.45 20.78 -3.97
C GLY A 278 3.21 21.19 -2.52
N ASP A 279 4.21 21.70 -1.80
CA ASP A 279 4.07 22.17 -0.42
C ASP A 279 2.86 23.08 -0.21
N ALA A 280 2.06 22.82 0.84
CA ALA A 280 0.88 23.59 1.18
C ALA A 280 1.27 24.89 1.89
N ILE A 281 1.06 26.02 1.23
CA ILE A 281 1.43 27.35 1.74
C ILE A 281 0.23 28.01 2.42
N ALA A 282 -0.97 27.85 1.84
CA ALA A 282 -2.22 28.37 2.38
C ALA A 282 -3.41 27.45 2.03
N MET A 283 -4.54 27.67 2.72
CA MET A 283 -5.81 27.00 2.48
C MET A 283 -6.91 28.02 2.21
N VAL A 284 -7.65 27.87 1.12
CA VAL A 284 -8.87 28.62 0.87
C VAL A 284 -10.07 27.77 1.27
N LEU A 285 -10.93 28.31 2.14
CA LEU A 285 -12.15 27.69 2.62
C LEU A 285 -13.34 28.42 2.01
N ALA A 286 -14.22 27.71 1.30
CA ALA A 286 -15.42 28.29 0.68
C ALA A 286 -16.65 27.39 0.83
N ASP A 287 -17.82 27.95 0.53
CA ASP A 287 -19.12 27.26 0.48
C ASP A 287 -19.21 26.16 -0.61
N THR A 288 -18.39 26.24 -1.65
CA THR A 288 -18.33 25.22 -2.72
C THR A 288 -16.89 24.92 -3.14
N PRO A 289 -16.61 23.70 -3.66
CA PRO A 289 -15.28 23.37 -4.17
C PRO A 289 -14.81 24.29 -5.30
N THR A 290 -15.72 24.76 -6.15
CA THR A 290 -15.42 25.64 -7.29
C THR A 290 -15.00 27.03 -6.81
N HIS A 291 -15.73 27.61 -5.86
CA HIS A 291 -15.37 28.91 -5.28
C HIS A 291 -14.00 28.85 -4.59
N ALA A 292 -13.74 27.81 -3.80
CA ALA A 292 -12.43 27.61 -3.18
C ALA A 292 -11.32 27.47 -4.22
N GLU A 293 -11.55 26.77 -5.33
CA GLU A 293 -10.54 26.53 -6.37
C GLU A 293 -10.23 27.78 -7.18
N ASP A 294 -11.24 28.59 -7.49
CA ASP A 294 -11.03 29.85 -8.20
C ASP A 294 -10.36 30.90 -7.32
N ALA A 295 -10.66 30.91 -6.02
CA ALA A 295 -10.00 31.79 -5.05
C ALA A 295 -8.58 31.37 -4.69
N ALA A 296 -8.27 30.07 -4.64
CA ALA A 296 -6.90 29.59 -4.45
C ALA A 296 -5.93 30.10 -5.53
N LYS A 297 -6.41 30.32 -6.77
CA LYS A 297 -5.62 30.90 -7.87
C LYS A 297 -5.34 32.40 -7.71
N LYS A 298 -6.00 33.08 -6.76
CA LYS A 298 -5.85 34.52 -6.49
C LYS A 298 -4.95 34.82 -5.30
N VAL A 299 -4.55 33.81 -4.54
CA VAL A 299 -3.52 33.98 -3.50
C VAL A 299 -2.17 34.15 -4.19
N ILE A 300 -1.47 35.24 -3.88
CA ILE A 300 -0.16 35.56 -4.44
C ILE A 300 0.90 35.20 -3.40
N VAL A 301 1.83 34.31 -3.76
CA VAL A 301 2.97 33.97 -2.91
C VAL A 301 4.22 34.56 -3.57
N GLU A 302 4.83 35.53 -2.90
CA GLU A 302 6.13 36.06 -3.29
C GLU A 302 7.22 35.18 -2.69
N ILE A 303 8.13 34.70 -3.54
CA ILE A 303 9.19 33.77 -3.14
C ILE A 303 10.54 34.22 -3.71
N GLU A 304 11.60 33.84 -3.01
CA GLU A 304 12.97 33.85 -3.51
C GLU A 304 13.38 32.39 -3.76
N GLU A 305 13.43 31.99 -5.03
CA GLU A 305 13.78 30.62 -5.40
C GLU A 305 15.24 30.31 -5.05
N LEU A 306 15.46 29.13 -4.47
CA LEU A 306 16.76 28.63 -4.04
C LEU A 306 17.19 27.43 -4.92
N PRO A 307 18.49 27.12 -4.99
CA PRO A 307 18.94 25.87 -5.61
C PRO A 307 18.28 24.66 -4.94
N ALA A 308 17.66 23.79 -5.74
CA ALA A 308 17.02 22.58 -5.27
C ALA A 308 17.92 21.35 -5.48
N TYR A 309 18.12 20.56 -4.43
CA TYR A 309 18.84 19.28 -4.50
C TYR A 309 17.84 18.15 -4.75
N MET A 310 17.77 17.66 -5.99
CA MET A 310 16.73 16.69 -6.40
C MET A 310 17.13 15.21 -6.22
N SER A 311 18.31 14.95 -5.65
CA SER A 311 18.80 13.60 -5.37
C SER A 311 19.73 13.58 -4.15
N ALA A 312 19.85 12.43 -3.48
CA ALA A 312 20.80 12.27 -2.37
C ALA A 312 22.26 12.63 -2.75
N PRO A 313 22.85 12.16 -3.87
CA PRO A 313 24.20 12.58 -4.25
C PRO A 313 24.37 14.10 -4.39
N ALA A 314 23.34 14.81 -4.88
CA ALA A 314 23.39 16.27 -4.98
C ALA A 314 23.34 16.95 -3.61
N ALA A 315 22.51 16.45 -2.69
CA ALA A 315 22.37 17.01 -1.34
C ALA A 315 23.53 16.65 -0.39
N MET A 316 24.32 15.63 -0.71
CA MET A 316 25.53 15.22 0.02
C MET A 316 26.82 15.91 -0.45
N ALA A 317 26.78 16.69 -1.54
CA ALA A 317 27.96 17.41 -2.01
C ALA A 317 28.53 18.33 -0.91
N GLU A 318 29.86 18.46 -0.83
CA GLU A 318 30.53 19.23 0.22
C GLU A 318 30.09 20.71 0.28
N ASP A 319 29.64 21.26 -0.85
CA ASP A 319 29.14 22.63 -1.00
C ASP A 319 27.60 22.73 -0.99
N ALA A 320 26.89 21.63 -0.71
CA ALA A 320 25.44 21.64 -0.59
C ALA A 320 25.00 22.49 0.62
N ILE A 321 24.10 23.45 0.39
CA ILE A 321 23.51 24.22 1.48
C ILE A 321 22.58 23.32 2.29
N GLU A 322 22.51 23.58 3.60
CA GLU A 322 21.54 22.93 4.48
C GLU A 322 20.12 23.31 4.03
N ILE A 323 19.33 22.31 3.63
CA ILE A 323 17.92 22.50 3.30
C ILE A 323 17.17 23.02 4.52
N HIS A 324 17.49 22.43 5.68
CA HIS A 324 17.04 22.84 7.01
C HIS A 324 18.20 23.51 7.76
N PRO A 325 18.23 24.85 7.82
CA PRO A 325 19.34 25.56 8.46
C PRO A 325 19.57 25.13 9.91
N GLY A 326 20.80 24.73 10.23
CA GLY A 326 21.19 24.18 11.53
C GLY A 326 21.24 22.66 11.58
N THR A 327 20.76 21.96 10.54
CA THR A 327 20.79 20.50 10.44
C THR A 327 21.49 20.11 9.13
N PRO A 328 22.54 19.27 9.18
CA PRO A 328 23.19 18.79 7.97
C PRO A 328 22.21 17.98 7.13
N ASN A 329 22.32 18.06 5.79
CA ASN A 329 21.46 17.28 4.89
C ASN A 329 21.58 15.77 5.17
N ILE A 330 22.76 15.28 5.56
CA ILE A 330 22.93 13.93 6.12
C ILE A 330 22.59 13.96 7.61
N TYR A 331 21.32 13.71 7.93
CA TYR A 331 20.78 13.90 9.28
C TYR A 331 20.73 12.62 10.13
N PHE A 332 20.94 11.44 9.55
CA PHE A 332 21.00 10.18 10.30
C PHE A 332 21.97 9.21 9.67
N GLU A 333 22.65 8.43 10.50
CA GLU A 333 23.60 7.40 10.10
C GLU A 333 23.39 6.15 10.98
N THR A 334 23.61 4.98 10.39
CA THR A 334 23.53 3.68 11.07
C THR A 334 24.56 2.73 10.45
N LYS A 335 24.94 1.68 11.18
CA LYS A 335 25.94 0.72 10.71
C LYS A 335 25.45 -0.72 10.77
N VAL A 336 26.21 -1.62 10.15
CA VAL A 336 26.20 -3.05 10.43
C VAL A 336 27.61 -3.48 10.77
N VAL A 337 27.83 -3.97 11.99
CA VAL A 337 29.11 -4.49 12.46
C VAL A 337 28.88 -5.90 12.98
N LYS A 338 29.22 -6.90 12.15
CA LYS A 338 29.09 -8.32 12.47
C LYS A 338 30.41 -9.03 12.16
N GLY A 339 30.87 -9.90 13.06
CA GLY A 339 32.07 -10.71 12.85
C GLY A 339 33.38 -9.92 12.67
N GLU A 340 34.33 -10.55 11.99
CA GLU A 340 35.68 -10.03 11.72
C GLU A 340 35.66 -8.86 10.73
N GLU A 341 36.79 -8.17 10.58
CA GLU A 341 36.97 -7.13 9.56
C GLU A 341 36.88 -7.73 8.15
N THR A 342 36.09 -7.12 7.29
CA THR A 342 35.79 -7.65 5.95
C THR A 342 36.88 -7.38 4.93
N ALA A 343 37.60 -6.25 5.02
CA ALA A 343 38.59 -5.86 4.03
C ALA A 343 39.72 -6.91 3.83
N PRO A 344 40.37 -7.44 4.88
CA PRO A 344 41.37 -8.50 4.71
C PRO A 344 40.80 -9.80 4.12
N LEU A 345 39.53 -10.12 4.45
CA LEU A 345 38.85 -11.27 3.88
C LEU A 345 38.65 -11.05 2.38
N MET A 346 38.07 -9.92 1.97
CA MET A 346 37.82 -9.56 0.57
C MET A 346 39.09 -9.62 -0.30
N GLU A 347 40.24 -9.20 0.21
CA GLU A 347 41.52 -9.28 -0.51
C GLU A 347 41.98 -10.73 -0.78
N SER A 348 41.61 -11.66 0.11
CA SER A 348 42.06 -13.05 0.07
C SER A 348 41.08 -14.01 -0.63
N LEU A 349 39.81 -13.61 -0.77
CA LEU A 349 38.76 -14.47 -1.30
C LEU A 349 38.89 -14.67 -2.83
N PRO A 350 38.70 -15.90 -3.32
CA PRO A 350 38.82 -16.21 -4.75
C PRO A 350 37.71 -15.57 -5.59
N TYR A 351 36.54 -15.32 -5.01
CA TYR A 351 35.40 -14.73 -5.70
C TYR A 351 34.86 -13.55 -4.90
N VAL A 352 34.94 -12.37 -5.53
CA VAL A 352 34.39 -11.12 -4.99
C VAL A 352 33.67 -10.40 -6.13
N VAL A 353 32.43 -9.98 -5.91
CA VAL A 353 31.66 -9.14 -6.83
C VAL A 353 31.35 -7.81 -6.17
N GLU A 354 31.23 -6.76 -6.96
CA GLU A 354 31.08 -5.37 -6.51
C GLU A 354 30.29 -4.59 -7.57
N ASP A 355 29.20 -3.93 -7.19
CA ASP A 355 28.39 -3.09 -8.10
C ASP A 355 27.64 -1.97 -7.36
N ASP A 356 27.21 -0.97 -8.13
CA ASP A 356 26.39 0.17 -7.71
C ASP A 356 24.94 -0.02 -8.17
N LEU A 357 24.01 -0.07 -7.21
CA LEU A 357 22.62 -0.43 -7.42
C LEU A 357 21.69 0.72 -6.99
N TYR A 358 20.58 0.87 -7.70
CA TYR A 358 19.59 1.92 -7.43
C TYR A 358 18.15 1.44 -7.58
N VAL A 359 17.35 1.77 -6.57
CA VAL A 359 15.89 1.65 -6.59
C VAL A 359 15.28 3.03 -6.40
N GLY A 360 14.38 3.41 -7.32
CA GLY A 360 13.87 4.77 -7.45
C GLY A 360 12.65 5.14 -6.61
N ARG A 361 12.07 6.29 -6.94
CA ARG A 361 11.03 6.97 -6.15
C ARG A 361 9.64 6.47 -6.53
N GLN A 362 9.37 5.20 -6.22
CA GLN A 362 8.12 4.55 -6.60
C GLN A 362 6.88 5.29 -6.02
N PRO A 363 5.91 5.70 -6.86
CA PRO A 363 4.64 6.25 -6.40
C PRO A 363 3.62 5.15 -6.05
N HIS A 364 2.87 5.33 -4.96
CA HIS A 364 1.91 4.31 -4.48
C HIS A 364 0.77 4.04 -5.47
N LEU A 365 0.33 5.11 -6.15
CA LEU A 365 -0.72 5.12 -7.17
C LEU A 365 -2.03 4.42 -6.74
N PRO A 366 -2.61 4.74 -5.57
CA PRO A 366 -3.97 4.31 -5.25
C PRO A 366 -4.96 4.87 -6.29
N ILE A 367 -6.05 4.15 -6.54
CA ILE A 367 -7.06 4.63 -7.49
C ILE A 367 -7.86 5.79 -6.88
N GLU A 368 -8.08 5.74 -5.57
CA GLU A 368 -8.65 6.84 -4.79
C GLU A 368 -7.54 7.81 -4.34
N PRO A 369 -7.63 9.11 -4.70
CA PRO A 369 -6.82 10.17 -4.10
C PRO A 369 -7.00 10.29 -2.57
N ASP A 370 -6.23 11.17 -1.94
CA ASP A 370 -6.36 11.43 -0.52
C ASP A 370 -7.56 12.36 -0.22
N VAL A 371 -8.28 12.07 0.86
CA VAL A 371 -9.55 12.75 1.18
C VAL A 371 -9.92 12.61 2.64
N GLY A 372 -10.54 13.63 3.21
CA GLY A 372 -10.99 13.63 4.59
C GLY A 372 -11.82 14.87 4.96
N PHE A 373 -12.31 14.86 6.19
CA PHE A 373 -13.05 15.96 6.79
C PHE A 373 -12.80 16.04 8.30
N ALA A 374 -13.07 17.18 8.91
CA ALA A 374 -12.97 17.35 10.36
C ALA A 374 -14.06 18.26 10.91
N TYR A 375 -14.41 18.06 12.18
CA TYR A 375 -15.41 18.84 12.91
C TYR A 375 -15.18 18.71 14.43
N PHE A 376 -15.85 19.54 15.23
CA PHE A 376 -15.93 19.34 16.68
C PHE A 376 -17.20 18.57 17.03
N ASP A 377 -17.07 17.57 17.90
CA ASP A 377 -18.23 16.92 18.50
C ASP A 377 -18.87 17.80 19.61
N GLU A 378 -19.97 17.30 20.17
CA GLU A 378 -20.72 17.99 21.24
C GLU A 378 -19.93 18.11 22.56
N GLU A 379 -18.89 17.30 22.75
CA GLU A 379 -17.99 17.31 23.92
C GLU A 379 -16.77 18.22 23.73
N GLY A 380 -16.65 18.87 22.56
CA GLY A 380 -15.54 19.73 22.19
C GLY A 380 -14.25 18.98 21.85
N LYS A 381 -14.32 17.70 21.47
CA LYS A 381 -13.21 16.98 20.85
C LYS A 381 -13.16 17.27 19.36
N LEU A 382 -11.96 17.42 18.82
CA LEU A 382 -11.74 17.52 17.39
C LEU A 382 -11.76 16.11 16.80
N ILE A 383 -12.69 15.86 15.88
CA ILE A 383 -12.82 14.60 15.15
C ILE A 383 -12.30 14.80 13.73
N ILE A 384 -11.35 13.96 13.31
CA ILE A 384 -10.73 13.99 11.99
C ILE A 384 -10.99 12.65 11.30
N HIS A 385 -11.76 12.68 10.21
CA HIS A 385 -11.99 11.54 9.35
C HIS A 385 -11.00 11.57 8.18
N SER A 386 -10.20 10.52 8.03
CA SER A 386 -9.15 10.47 7.01
C SER A 386 -8.89 9.03 6.53
N LYS A 387 -7.89 8.86 5.67
CA LYS A 387 -7.40 7.54 5.25
C LYS A 387 -6.26 7.02 6.13
N SER A 388 -6.04 7.62 7.30
CA SER A 388 -4.94 7.26 8.21
C SER A 388 -4.95 5.76 8.51
N ILE A 389 -3.77 5.14 8.45
CA ILE A 389 -3.57 3.73 8.83
C ILE A 389 -2.73 3.60 10.10
N ALA A 390 -2.68 4.69 10.87
CA ALA A 390 -1.87 4.85 12.06
C ALA A 390 -2.53 5.87 13.00
N LEU A 391 -3.80 5.67 13.36
CA LEU A 391 -4.67 6.70 13.96
C LEU A 391 -4.03 7.35 15.19
N HIS A 392 -3.58 6.51 16.14
CA HIS A 392 -3.00 6.95 17.39
C HIS A 392 -1.63 7.61 17.20
N PHE A 393 -0.84 7.17 16.23
CA PHE A 393 0.42 7.83 15.88
C PHE A 393 0.15 9.20 15.25
N HIS A 394 -0.79 9.29 14.31
CA HIS A 394 -1.10 10.55 13.65
C HIS A 394 -1.65 11.58 14.63
N ALA A 395 -2.50 11.18 15.58
CA ALA A 395 -2.95 12.06 16.65
C ALA A 395 -1.77 12.60 17.46
N LEU A 396 -0.82 11.74 17.85
CA LEU A 396 0.41 12.13 18.54
C LEU A 396 1.27 13.09 17.69
N MET A 397 1.42 12.80 16.40
CA MET A 397 2.28 13.55 15.49
C MET A 397 1.77 14.96 15.21
N ILE A 398 0.45 15.19 15.24
CA ILE A 398 -0.14 16.49 14.87
C ILE A 398 -0.56 17.35 16.06
N ALA A 399 -0.83 16.76 17.24
CA ALA A 399 -1.47 17.44 18.37
C ALA A 399 -0.75 18.74 18.79
N GLU A 400 0.57 18.68 18.99
CA GLU A 400 1.37 19.87 19.33
C GLU A 400 1.39 20.89 18.19
N GLY A 401 1.51 20.42 16.95
CA GLY A 401 1.52 21.25 15.74
C GLY A 401 0.26 22.10 15.59
N ILE A 402 -0.90 21.50 15.84
CA ILE A 402 -2.20 22.19 15.75
C ILE A 402 -2.53 22.98 17.03
N GLY A 403 -1.89 22.65 18.16
CA GLY A 403 -2.07 23.32 19.45
C GLY A 403 -3.23 22.76 20.28
N LEU A 404 -3.48 21.44 20.20
CA LEU A 404 -4.45 20.75 21.05
C LEU A 404 -3.77 19.68 21.92
N PRO A 405 -4.25 19.46 23.15
CA PRO A 405 -3.91 18.26 23.92
C PRO A 405 -4.27 16.99 23.15
N LEU A 406 -3.44 15.95 23.26
CA LEU A 406 -3.62 14.68 22.55
C LEU A 406 -4.99 14.02 22.82
N ASP A 407 -5.50 14.10 24.05
CA ASP A 407 -6.80 13.56 24.46
C ASP A 407 -8.01 14.31 23.86
N LYS A 408 -7.77 15.43 23.18
CA LYS A 408 -8.77 16.20 22.43
C LYS A 408 -8.74 15.96 20.92
N VAL A 409 -7.83 15.13 20.42
CA VAL A 409 -7.68 14.82 19.00
C VAL A 409 -8.08 13.37 18.76
N MET A 410 -9.20 13.17 18.07
CA MET A 410 -9.68 11.85 17.65
C MET A 410 -9.55 11.72 16.15
N ILE A 411 -8.97 10.61 15.69
CA ILE A 411 -8.92 10.27 14.27
C ILE A 411 -9.77 9.03 14.03
N VAL A 412 -10.56 9.07 12.96
CA VAL A 412 -11.39 7.98 12.47
C VAL A 412 -10.91 7.61 11.07
N GLN A 413 -10.70 6.32 10.82
CA GLN A 413 -10.39 5.87 9.48
C GLN A 413 -11.69 5.74 8.66
N ASN A 414 -11.77 6.49 7.56
CA ASN A 414 -12.79 6.28 6.55
C ASN A 414 -12.54 4.96 5.80
N PRO A 415 -13.60 4.32 5.27
CA PRO A 415 -13.47 3.38 4.16
C PRO A 415 -12.43 3.87 3.13
N THR A 416 -11.37 3.07 2.95
CA THR A 416 -10.14 3.52 2.27
C THR A 416 -9.89 2.75 0.98
N GLY A 417 -9.71 3.46 -0.13
CA GLY A 417 -9.49 2.97 -1.49
C GLY A 417 -8.04 2.60 -1.81
N GLY A 418 -7.32 2.01 -0.85
CA GLY A 418 -5.91 1.67 -0.97
C GLY A 418 -4.97 2.81 -0.56
N THR A 419 -3.87 2.44 0.09
CA THR A 419 -2.78 3.38 0.42
C THR A 419 -1.39 2.81 0.14
N PHE A 420 -1.20 1.51 0.36
CA PHE A 420 0.09 0.83 0.18
C PHE A 420 1.24 1.45 1.00
N GLY A 421 0.92 2.21 2.05
CA GLY A 421 1.86 2.78 3.01
C GLY A 421 1.91 4.30 3.07
N TYR A 422 1.45 5.06 2.05
CA TYR A 422 1.60 6.53 2.09
C TYR A 422 0.88 7.18 3.28
N LYS A 423 -0.16 6.51 3.80
CA LYS A 423 -0.93 6.92 4.99
C LYS A 423 -0.31 6.47 6.32
N PHE A 424 0.88 5.89 6.30
CA PHE A 424 1.70 5.78 7.50
C PHE A 424 2.21 7.18 7.92
N SER A 425 2.35 8.08 6.94
CA SER A 425 2.55 9.51 7.14
C SER A 425 1.23 10.26 7.27
N PRO A 426 1.15 11.29 8.14
CA PRO A 426 0.11 12.31 8.03
C PRO A 426 0.19 13.02 6.67
N THR A 427 -0.94 13.41 6.11
CA THR A 427 -1.01 14.16 4.84
C THR A 427 -1.93 15.37 4.98
N ILE A 428 -3.20 15.15 5.30
CA ILE A 428 -4.24 16.20 5.35
C ILE A 428 -4.83 16.39 6.74
N GLU A 429 -4.52 15.51 7.69
CA GLU A 429 -5.13 15.47 9.02
C GLU A 429 -4.89 16.79 9.77
N ALA A 430 -3.65 17.29 9.77
CA ALA A 430 -3.31 18.56 10.41
C ALA A 430 -3.92 19.78 9.68
N LEU A 431 -4.05 19.73 8.35
CA LEU A 431 -4.69 20.78 7.55
C LEU A 431 -6.18 20.89 7.89
N LEU A 432 -6.87 19.75 7.92
CA LEU A 432 -8.27 19.63 8.33
C LEU A 432 -8.47 20.12 9.77
N ALA A 433 -7.58 19.72 10.69
CA ALA A 433 -7.61 20.16 12.07
C ALA A 433 -7.52 21.68 12.21
N VAL A 434 -6.52 22.31 11.58
CA VAL A 434 -6.34 23.77 11.60
C VAL A 434 -7.60 24.47 11.08
N ALA A 435 -8.15 24.00 9.96
CA ALA A 435 -9.35 24.59 9.36
C ALA A 435 -10.59 24.46 10.25
N ALA A 436 -10.83 23.29 10.86
CA ALA A 436 -11.95 23.08 11.78
C ALA A 436 -11.78 23.90 13.08
N MET A 437 -10.57 23.94 13.64
CA MET A 437 -10.21 24.70 14.84
C MET A 437 -10.39 26.20 14.66
N ASP A 438 -10.09 26.69 13.48
CA ASP A 438 -10.15 28.11 13.17
C ASP A 438 -11.59 28.56 12.90
N THR A 439 -12.36 27.77 12.15
CA THR A 439 -13.72 28.16 11.72
C THR A 439 -14.83 27.75 12.68
N GLY A 440 -14.60 26.72 13.50
CA GLY A 440 -15.63 26.09 14.31
C GLY A 440 -16.71 25.35 13.50
N LYS A 441 -16.48 25.14 12.20
CA LYS A 441 -17.41 24.47 11.28
C LYS A 441 -16.85 23.12 10.79
N PRO A 442 -17.70 22.22 10.29
CA PRO A 442 -17.24 21.08 9.51
C PRO A 442 -16.44 21.57 8.29
N VAL A 443 -15.33 20.90 7.99
CA VAL A 443 -14.48 21.21 6.83
C VAL A 443 -14.14 19.93 6.07
N TYR A 444 -14.01 20.04 4.74
CA TYR A 444 -13.74 18.91 3.84
C TYR A 444 -12.61 19.23 2.87
N LEU A 445 -11.65 18.31 2.72
CA LEU A 445 -10.52 18.41 1.80
C LEU A 445 -10.42 17.13 0.96
N GLU A 446 -10.41 17.32 -0.36
CA GLU A 446 -10.25 16.25 -1.36
C GLU A 446 -9.13 16.61 -2.33
N PHE A 447 -8.14 15.74 -2.44
CA PHE A 447 -7.10 15.84 -3.44
C PHE A 447 -7.61 15.35 -4.78
N ASN A 448 -7.18 16.00 -5.85
CA ASN A 448 -7.22 15.37 -7.17
C ASN A 448 -6.01 14.43 -7.34
N MET A 449 -5.99 13.65 -8.42
CA MET A 449 -4.89 12.69 -8.67
C MET A 449 -3.53 13.36 -8.90
N TYR A 450 -3.51 14.60 -9.38
CA TYR A 450 -2.26 15.35 -9.52
C TYR A 450 -1.65 15.64 -8.14
N GLN A 451 -2.48 16.08 -7.18
CA GLN A 451 -2.06 16.32 -5.79
C GLN A 451 -1.69 15.01 -5.08
N GLN A 452 -2.45 13.93 -5.29
CA GLN A 452 -2.08 12.60 -4.79
C GLN A 452 -0.67 12.17 -5.26
N ILE A 453 -0.30 12.47 -6.49
CA ILE A 453 1.00 12.09 -7.04
C ILE A 453 2.09 13.06 -6.61
N THR A 454 1.83 14.36 -6.57
CA THR A 454 2.87 15.37 -6.34
C THR A 454 3.03 15.77 -4.87
N TYR A 455 2.03 15.49 -4.02
CA TYR A 455 1.99 15.96 -2.64
C TYR A 455 1.47 14.91 -1.64
N THR A 456 1.83 13.65 -1.89
CA THR A 456 1.93 12.64 -0.84
C THR A 456 3.35 12.09 -0.87
N GLY A 457 3.81 11.48 0.22
CA GLY A 457 5.13 10.88 0.21
C GLY A 457 5.25 9.72 -0.77
N LYS A 458 6.48 9.24 -0.95
CA LYS A 458 6.90 8.23 -1.94
C LYS A 458 7.78 7.18 -1.28
N ARG A 459 8.03 6.06 -1.97
CA ARG A 459 9.19 5.23 -1.62
C ARG A 459 10.45 6.08 -1.74
N SER A 460 11.26 6.13 -0.69
CA SER A 460 12.57 6.78 -0.72
C SER A 460 13.56 6.03 -1.59
N PRO A 461 14.20 6.69 -2.57
CA PRO A 461 15.27 6.08 -3.35
C PRO A 461 16.45 5.65 -2.49
N PHE A 462 17.08 4.54 -2.87
CA PHE A 462 18.34 4.07 -2.29
C PHE A 462 19.40 4.03 -3.37
N TRP A 463 20.52 4.71 -3.11
CA TRP A 463 21.79 4.48 -3.80
C TRP A 463 22.60 3.51 -2.97
N MET A 464 23.04 2.41 -3.55
CA MET A 464 23.69 1.33 -2.81
C MET A 464 24.97 0.93 -3.53
N HIS A 465 26.08 0.86 -2.79
CA HIS A 465 27.31 0.23 -3.23
C HIS A 465 27.50 -1.05 -2.41
N VAL A 466 27.67 -2.19 -3.08
CA VAL A 466 27.68 -3.49 -2.41
C VAL A 466 28.82 -4.35 -2.91
N LYS A 467 29.53 -4.99 -1.98
CA LYS A 467 30.59 -5.95 -2.27
C LYS A 467 30.33 -7.27 -1.53
N LEU A 468 30.32 -8.38 -2.26
CA LEU A 468 30.05 -9.71 -1.73
C LEU A 468 31.18 -10.67 -2.07
N GLY A 469 31.74 -11.31 -1.04
CA GLY A 469 32.85 -12.24 -1.15
C GLY A 469 32.48 -13.67 -0.76
N ALA A 470 32.97 -14.65 -1.51
CA ALA A 470 32.78 -16.07 -1.24
C ALA A 470 34.07 -16.88 -1.40
N ASP A 471 34.14 -17.99 -0.69
CA ASP A 471 35.23 -18.94 -0.81
C ASP A 471 35.15 -19.76 -2.11
N LYS A 472 36.13 -20.64 -2.34
CA LYS A 472 36.18 -21.46 -3.56
C LYS A 472 35.02 -22.45 -3.71
N PHE A 473 34.24 -22.66 -2.66
CA PHE A 473 33.08 -23.55 -2.60
C PHE A 473 31.76 -22.78 -2.67
N GLY A 474 31.81 -21.45 -2.83
CA GLY A 474 30.61 -20.60 -2.90
C GLY A 474 30.00 -20.30 -1.55
N LYS A 475 30.70 -20.51 -0.43
CA LYS A 475 30.23 -20.08 0.88
C LYS A 475 30.52 -18.61 1.07
N LEU A 476 29.49 -17.81 1.34
CA LEU A 476 29.62 -16.38 1.59
C LEU A 476 30.48 -16.17 2.85
N GLN A 477 31.49 -15.31 2.75
CA GLN A 477 32.43 -15.04 3.83
C GLN A 477 32.36 -13.60 4.32
N ALA A 478 32.11 -12.64 3.43
CA ALA A 478 32.10 -11.23 3.77
C ALA A 478 31.10 -10.43 2.91
N LEU A 479 30.50 -9.41 3.51
CA LEU A 479 29.64 -8.43 2.85
C LEU A 479 30.03 -7.02 3.30
N GLU A 480 30.28 -6.13 2.34
CA GLU A 480 30.43 -4.70 2.57
C GLU A 480 29.28 -3.94 1.90
N THR A 481 28.66 -3.01 2.63
CA THR A 481 27.52 -2.24 2.14
C THR A 481 27.64 -0.77 2.46
N ASP A 482 27.26 0.06 1.50
CA ASP A 482 27.09 1.50 1.66
C ASP A 482 25.74 1.86 1.06
N TRP A 483 24.86 2.53 1.80
CA TRP A 483 23.58 2.96 1.24
C TRP A 483 23.16 4.36 1.68
N SER A 484 22.63 5.12 0.73
CA SER A 484 22.12 6.47 0.94
C SER A 484 20.63 6.52 0.61
N CYS A 485 19.82 6.82 1.63
CA CYS A 485 18.38 7.00 1.52
C CYS A 485 18.06 8.47 1.21
N ASP A 486 17.51 8.71 0.02
CA ASP A 486 16.95 10.00 -0.37
C ASP A 486 15.53 10.13 0.21
N HIS A 487 15.38 10.96 1.24
CA HIS A 487 14.14 11.01 2.02
C HIS A 487 13.29 12.27 1.74
N GLY A 488 13.66 13.07 0.74
CA GLY A 488 13.05 14.39 0.55
C GLY A 488 13.20 15.26 1.80
N PRO A 489 12.31 16.24 2.02
CA PRO A 489 12.56 17.26 3.04
C PRO A 489 12.05 16.91 4.44
N TYR A 490 11.23 15.87 4.61
CA TYR A 490 10.56 15.62 5.89
C TYR A 490 11.01 14.29 6.47
N CYS A 491 11.55 14.30 7.69
CA CYS A 491 12.36 13.23 8.26
C CYS A 491 11.55 12.05 8.79
N GLU A 492 10.22 12.15 8.82
CA GLU A 492 9.33 11.20 9.45
C GLU A 492 9.62 9.76 9.02
N PHE A 493 10.10 8.94 9.97
CA PHE A 493 10.50 7.54 9.74
C PHE A 493 11.67 7.33 8.75
N GLY A 494 12.43 8.37 8.40
CA GLY A 494 13.58 8.32 7.50
C GLY A 494 14.79 7.57 8.07
N ASP A 495 15.04 7.77 9.36
CA ASP A 495 15.99 6.99 10.16
C ASP A 495 15.60 5.51 10.22
N LEU A 496 14.31 5.23 10.42
CA LEU A 496 13.77 3.87 10.44
C LEU A 496 13.92 3.17 9.08
N VAL A 497 13.57 3.82 7.95
CA VAL A 497 13.77 3.18 6.63
C VAL A 497 15.25 2.98 6.31
N THR A 498 16.13 3.86 6.79
CA THR A 498 17.58 3.69 6.63
C THR A 498 18.08 2.49 7.43
N THR A 499 17.57 2.30 8.65
CA THR A 499 17.82 1.11 9.48
C THR A 499 17.32 -0.18 8.82
N ARG A 500 16.28 -0.14 7.97
CA ARG A 500 15.86 -1.33 7.19
C ARG A 500 16.94 -1.83 6.24
N GLY A 501 17.83 -0.96 5.75
CA GLY A 501 19.00 -1.37 4.97
C GLY A 501 19.94 -2.27 5.77
N SER A 502 20.18 -1.94 7.05
CA SER A 502 21.04 -2.71 7.95
C SER A 502 20.46 -4.09 8.28
N GLN A 503 19.13 -4.20 8.27
CA GLN A 503 18.39 -5.42 8.59
C GLN A 503 18.24 -6.36 7.40
N PHE A 504 18.04 -5.82 6.19
CA PHE A 504 17.61 -6.60 5.03
C PHE A 504 18.66 -6.77 3.93
N ILE A 505 19.72 -5.95 3.83
CA ILE A 505 20.76 -6.21 2.81
C ILE A 505 21.51 -7.48 3.21
N GLY A 506 21.41 -8.53 2.38
CA GLY A 506 21.99 -9.84 2.64
C GLY A 506 21.10 -10.77 3.50
N ALA A 507 19.89 -10.33 3.86
CA ALA A 507 18.96 -11.17 4.62
C ALA A 507 18.56 -12.44 3.84
N GLY A 508 18.38 -13.53 4.59
CA GLY A 508 18.10 -14.85 4.05
C GLY A 508 19.34 -15.75 3.92
N TYR A 509 20.55 -15.18 4.00
CA TYR A 509 21.80 -15.92 3.84
C TYR A 509 22.71 -15.86 5.07
N LYS A 510 23.51 -16.91 5.25
CA LYS A 510 24.56 -16.99 6.25
C LYS A 510 25.77 -16.17 5.79
N ILE A 511 25.97 -15.03 6.43
CA ILE A 511 27.13 -14.16 6.22
C ILE A 511 27.66 -13.80 7.60
N ASP A 512 28.84 -14.33 7.94
CA ASP A 512 29.39 -14.20 9.30
C ASP A 512 30.08 -12.86 9.53
N ASN A 513 30.58 -12.21 8.48
CA ASN A 513 31.34 -10.96 8.56
C ASN A 513 30.70 -9.87 7.70
N ILE A 514 30.27 -8.78 8.32
CA ILE A 514 29.59 -7.67 7.64
C ILE A 514 30.11 -6.34 8.16
N ARG A 515 30.43 -5.43 7.24
CA ARG A 515 30.65 -3.99 7.52
C ARG A 515 29.73 -3.18 6.63
N GLY A 516 28.80 -2.45 7.24
CA GLY A 516 27.81 -1.67 6.51
C GLY A 516 27.69 -0.26 7.05
N GLU A 517 27.45 0.71 6.17
CA GLU A 517 27.17 2.10 6.52
C GLU A 517 25.95 2.62 5.77
N GLY A 518 24.96 3.10 6.52
CA GLY A 518 23.72 3.65 6.00
C GLY A 518 23.56 5.10 6.40
N ARG A 519 22.99 5.91 5.52
CA ARG A 519 22.68 7.33 5.81
C ARG A 519 21.36 7.79 5.25
N THR A 520 20.70 8.70 5.96
CA THR A 520 19.49 9.39 5.51
C THR A 520 19.83 10.81 5.10
N VAL A 521 19.35 11.20 3.92
CA VAL A 521 19.69 12.47 3.28
C VAL A 521 18.42 13.25 2.98
N ALA A 522 18.35 14.48 3.50
CA ALA A 522 17.31 15.44 3.14
C ALA A 522 17.53 15.95 1.71
N THR A 523 16.47 15.98 0.91
CA THR A 523 16.47 16.49 -0.47
C THR A 523 15.25 17.37 -0.73
N ASN A 524 15.18 18.04 -1.88
CA ASN A 524 14.03 18.86 -2.29
C ASN A 524 13.04 18.12 -3.21
N HIS A 525 13.23 16.81 -3.40
CA HIS A 525 12.24 15.98 -4.07
C HIS A 525 11.12 15.60 -3.09
N GLY A 526 10.01 15.06 -3.59
CA GLY A 526 8.90 14.57 -2.74
C GLY A 526 9.36 13.66 -1.59
N TRP A 527 8.88 13.96 -0.38
CA TRP A 527 9.27 13.30 0.87
C TRP A 527 9.04 11.79 0.89
N GLY A 528 9.78 11.11 1.77
CA GLY A 528 9.62 9.69 2.03
C GLY A 528 8.38 9.39 2.88
N SER A 529 7.53 8.49 2.39
CA SER A 529 6.55 7.80 3.23
C SER A 529 6.75 6.30 3.07
N ALA A 530 6.24 5.52 4.02
CA ALA A 530 6.26 4.08 3.86
C ALA A 530 5.63 3.67 2.51
N PHE A 531 6.30 2.80 1.77
CA PHE A 531 5.70 2.07 0.66
C PHE A 531 5.94 0.60 0.97
N ARG A 532 4.86 -0.19 1.01
CA ARG A 532 4.81 -1.65 1.11
C ARG A 532 6.17 -2.32 0.82
N GLY A 533 6.74 -2.96 1.84
CA GLY A 533 8.10 -3.53 1.83
C GLY A 533 9.10 -2.65 2.58
N PHE A 534 8.88 -1.34 2.62
CA PHE A 534 9.58 -0.33 3.41
C PHE A 534 11.05 -0.65 3.70
N GLY A 535 11.92 -0.38 2.72
CA GLY A 535 13.35 -0.67 2.79
C GLY A 535 13.73 -2.03 2.20
N SER A 536 12.92 -3.09 2.39
CA SER A 536 13.25 -4.40 1.80
C SER A 536 13.29 -4.45 0.27
N PRO A 537 12.43 -3.73 -0.49
CA PRO A 537 12.57 -3.68 -1.95
C PRO A 537 13.91 -3.12 -2.40
N GLN A 538 14.41 -2.12 -1.69
CA GLN A 538 15.73 -1.55 -1.95
C GLN A 538 16.83 -2.53 -1.54
N ALA A 539 16.77 -3.00 -0.29
CA ALA A 539 17.80 -3.82 0.32
C ALA A 539 17.98 -5.20 -0.34
N LEU A 540 16.88 -5.88 -0.68
CA LEU A 540 16.92 -7.17 -1.36
C LEU A 540 17.13 -7.03 -2.87
N PHE A 541 16.92 -5.86 -3.47
CA PHE A 541 17.45 -5.62 -4.81
C PHE A 541 18.97 -5.66 -4.78
N ALA A 542 19.58 -5.01 -3.79
CA ALA A 542 21.01 -5.06 -3.56
C ALA A 542 21.51 -6.50 -3.46
N SER A 543 21.09 -7.26 -2.45
CA SER A 543 21.65 -8.59 -2.22
C SER A 543 21.28 -9.63 -3.29
N GLU A 544 20.06 -9.61 -3.82
CA GLU A 544 19.66 -10.62 -4.82
C GLU A 544 20.36 -10.42 -6.17
N GLN A 545 20.70 -9.19 -6.56
CA GLN A 545 21.53 -8.96 -7.74
C GLN A 545 22.97 -9.43 -7.51
N MET A 546 23.57 -9.12 -6.35
CA MET A 546 24.92 -9.58 -6.03
C MET A 546 25.03 -11.12 -5.97
N MET A 547 23.99 -11.81 -5.49
CA MET A 547 23.94 -13.28 -5.50
C MET A 547 24.02 -13.84 -6.93
N ASP A 548 23.30 -13.25 -7.88
CA ASP A 548 23.33 -13.69 -9.27
C ASP A 548 24.67 -13.36 -9.95
N GLU A 549 25.23 -12.19 -9.68
CA GLU A 549 26.55 -11.81 -10.20
C GLU A 549 27.65 -12.71 -9.68
N LEU A 550 27.60 -13.06 -8.39
CA LEU A 550 28.52 -14.01 -7.80
C LEU A 550 28.37 -15.38 -8.45
N ALA A 551 27.14 -15.87 -8.63
CA ALA A 551 26.87 -17.14 -9.31
C ALA A 551 27.46 -17.17 -10.74
N ILE A 552 27.31 -16.08 -11.49
CA ILE A 552 27.89 -15.93 -12.84
C ILE A 552 29.42 -15.94 -12.78
N LYS A 553 30.02 -15.18 -11.87
CA LYS A 553 31.48 -15.12 -11.71
C LYS A 553 32.09 -16.46 -11.35
N MET A 554 31.35 -17.27 -10.59
CA MET A 554 31.73 -18.61 -10.16
C MET A 554 31.38 -19.72 -11.15
N ASP A 555 30.58 -19.41 -12.19
CA ASP A 555 30.00 -20.39 -13.12
C ASP A 555 29.20 -21.50 -12.40
N VAL A 556 28.36 -21.10 -11.45
CA VAL A 556 27.45 -22.00 -10.70
C VAL A 556 25.99 -21.60 -10.91
N ASP A 557 25.08 -22.54 -10.67
CA ASP A 557 23.65 -22.23 -10.76
C ASP A 557 23.21 -21.31 -9.59
N PRO A 558 22.48 -20.21 -9.89
CA PRO A 558 22.08 -19.23 -8.87
C PRO A 558 21.09 -19.77 -7.84
N LEU A 559 20.32 -20.83 -8.13
CA LEU A 559 19.47 -21.49 -7.14
C LEU A 559 20.31 -22.27 -6.15
N GLU A 560 21.31 -23.02 -6.63
CA GLU A 560 22.19 -23.81 -5.76
C GLU A 560 23.04 -22.91 -4.86
N LEU A 561 23.56 -21.79 -5.38
CA LEU A 561 24.30 -20.82 -4.56
C LEU A 561 23.43 -20.26 -3.42
N ARG A 562 22.16 -19.94 -3.70
CA ARG A 562 21.21 -19.52 -2.67
C ARG A 562 20.91 -20.65 -1.68
N TYR A 563 20.72 -21.88 -2.16
CA TYR A 563 20.43 -23.04 -1.32
C TYR A 563 21.57 -23.31 -0.34
N ASP A 564 22.80 -23.25 -0.82
CA ASP A 564 23.99 -23.52 -0.03
C ASP A 564 24.26 -22.47 1.03
N ASN A 565 23.79 -21.24 0.82
CA ASN A 565 23.99 -20.13 1.76
C ASN A 565 22.73 -19.74 2.54
N ALA A 566 21.57 -20.30 2.24
CA ALA A 566 20.34 -20.03 2.97
C ALA A 566 20.50 -20.32 4.48
N LEU A 567 19.97 -19.43 5.33
CA LEU A 567 20.04 -19.57 6.78
C LEU A 567 19.43 -20.90 7.24
N ARG A 568 20.14 -21.58 8.14
CA ARG A 568 19.74 -22.82 8.82
C ARG A 568 19.73 -22.63 10.33
N GLU A 569 19.14 -23.60 11.02
CA GLU A 569 18.98 -23.55 12.47
C GLU A 569 20.29 -23.21 13.19
N GLY A 570 20.25 -22.18 14.03
CA GLY A 570 21.39 -21.69 14.80
C GLY A 570 22.16 -20.55 14.12
N GLU A 571 21.97 -20.33 12.83
CA GLU A 571 22.54 -19.21 12.09
C GLU A 571 21.71 -17.94 12.27
N VAL A 572 22.31 -16.78 12.02
CA VAL A 572 21.69 -15.49 12.33
C VAL A 572 21.73 -14.52 11.15
N THR A 573 20.73 -13.65 11.10
CA THR A 573 20.53 -12.57 10.12
C THR A 573 21.68 -11.53 10.13
N PRO A 574 21.69 -10.54 9.22
CA PRO A 574 22.69 -9.47 9.23
C PRO A 574 22.80 -8.70 10.54
N ASN A 575 21.68 -8.55 11.26
CA ASN A 575 21.59 -7.92 12.58
C ASN A 575 21.77 -8.89 13.77
N GLY A 576 22.22 -10.12 13.53
CA GLY A 576 22.52 -11.07 14.61
C GLY A 576 21.31 -11.79 15.21
N CYS A 577 20.12 -11.66 14.61
CA CYS A 577 18.90 -12.28 15.10
C CYS A 577 18.78 -13.75 14.68
N LYS A 578 18.20 -14.56 15.56
CA LYS A 578 17.66 -15.87 15.17
C LYS A 578 16.32 -15.67 14.48
N LEU A 579 16.09 -16.42 13.42
CA LEU A 579 14.78 -16.44 12.76
C LEU A 579 13.76 -17.19 13.62
N ASP A 580 12.49 -16.80 13.48
CA ASP A 580 11.33 -17.49 14.05
C ASP A 580 11.20 -18.92 13.49
N VAL A 581 11.48 -19.09 12.19
CA VAL A 581 11.55 -20.38 11.49
C VAL A 581 12.62 -20.34 10.38
N TYR A 582 13.22 -21.49 10.03
CA TYR A 582 14.23 -21.60 8.97
C TYR A 582 13.66 -22.40 7.78
N VAL A 583 13.02 -21.68 6.85
CA VAL A 583 12.20 -22.30 5.79
C VAL A 583 12.71 -22.04 4.36
N ILE A 584 13.71 -21.18 4.19
CA ILE A 584 14.24 -20.81 2.86
C ILE A 584 14.78 -22.03 2.08
N PRO A 585 15.53 -22.98 2.68
CA PRO A 585 15.94 -24.20 1.96
C PRO A 585 14.75 -25.01 1.42
N GLN A 586 13.70 -25.18 2.22
CA GLN A 586 12.48 -25.91 1.84
C GLN A 586 11.73 -25.19 0.70
N LEU A 587 11.69 -23.85 0.73
CA LEU A 587 11.12 -23.05 -0.35
C LEU A 587 11.93 -23.19 -1.65
N LEU A 588 13.26 -23.15 -1.56
CA LEU A 588 14.16 -23.36 -2.70
C LEU A 588 14.03 -24.77 -3.28
N ASP A 589 13.92 -25.80 -2.45
CA ASP A 589 13.65 -27.17 -2.91
C ASP A 589 12.30 -27.28 -3.62
N LYS A 590 11.28 -26.59 -3.12
CA LYS A 590 9.94 -26.61 -3.71
C LYS A 590 9.87 -25.86 -5.05
N ILE A 591 10.65 -24.79 -5.24
CA ILE A 591 10.67 -24.05 -6.53
C ILE A 591 11.58 -24.72 -7.56
N ARG A 592 12.59 -25.48 -7.13
CA ARG A 592 13.60 -26.14 -7.98
C ARG A 592 13.03 -26.85 -9.23
N PRO A 593 11.98 -27.70 -9.15
CA PRO A 593 11.42 -28.32 -10.35
C PRO A 593 10.79 -27.32 -11.34
N TYR A 594 10.17 -26.25 -10.84
CA TYR A 594 9.60 -25.19 -11.68
C TYR A 594 10.70 -24.38 -12.36
N TYR A 595 11.77 -24.05 -11.63
CA TYR A 595 12.93 -23.35 -12.17
C TYR A 595 13.64 -24.18 -13.26
N ALA A 596 13.87 -25.48 -13.01
CA ALA A 596 14.48 -26.35 -14.01
C ALA A 596 13.64 -26.42 -15.30
N LYS A 597 12.31 -26.48 -15.16
CA LYS A 597 11.39 -26.48 -16.29
C LYS A 597 11.38 -25.14 -17.03
N ALA A 598 11.41 -24.02 -16.33
CA ALA A 598 11.51 -22.69 -16.93
C ALA A 598 12.80 -22.55 -17.76
N LYS A 599 13.95 -23.00 -17.24
CA LYS A 599 15.22 -22.99 -17.98
C LYS A 599 15.20 -23.88 -19.23
N GLU A 600 14.48 -25.01 -19.19
CA GLU A 600 14.25 -25.84 -20.38
C GLU A 600 13.40 -25.09 -21.42
N ASN A 601 12.28 -24.50 -20.98
CA ASN A 601 11.38 -23.73 -21.83
C ASN A 601 12.10 -22.54 -22.47
N ASP A 602 12.94 -21.81 -21.73
CA ASP A 602 13.74 -20.70 -22.25
C ASP A 602 14.61 -21.17 -23.42
N LYS A 603 15.31 -22.30 -23.27
CA LYS A 603 16.17 -22.88 -24.32
C LYS A 603 15.36 -23.24 -25.57
N GLU A 604 14.17 -23.80 -25.39
CA GLU A 604 13.27 -24.16 -26.50
C GLU A 604 12.73 -22.91 -27.21
N LYS A 605 12.17 -21.95 -26.46
CA LYS A 605 11.65 -20.70 -27.01
C LYS A 605 12.72 -19.89 -27.73
N ASN A 606 13.93 -19.82 -27.17
CA ASN A 606 15.08 -19.12 -27.77
C ASN A 606 15.56 -19.75 -29.08
N LYS A 607 15.50 -21.08 -29.23
CA LYS A 607 15.83 -21.76 -30.50
C LYS A 607 14.84 -21.41 -31.61
N ASN A 608 13.58 -21.15 -31.24
CA ASN A 608 12.48 -20.92 -32.17
C ASN A 608 12.16 -19.43 -32.39
N SER A 609 12.98 -18.52 -31.87
CA SER A 609 12.72 -17.08 -31.88
C SER A 609 13.86 -16.28 -32.48
N GLU A 610 13.56 -15.48 -33.50
CA GLU A 610 14.57 -14.63 -34.15
C GLU A 610 14.86 -13.38 -33.29
N ASN A 611 13.84 -12.55 -33.05
CA ASN A 611 13.98 -11.21 -32.45
C ASN A 611 13.63 -11.14 -30.95
N LYS A 612 13.21 -12.25 -30.37
CA LYS A 612 12.82 -12.33 -28.96
C LYS A 612 13.76 -13.25 -28.20
N ARG A 613 14.05 -12.89 -26.95
CA ARG A 613 14.81 -13.74 -26.03
C ARG A 613 14.05 -13.96 -24.74
N TYR A 614 14.17 -15.17 -24.22
CA TYR A 614 13.49 -15.63 -23.03
C TYR A 614 14.51 -15.98 -21.96
N GLY A 615 14.18 -15.61 -20.73
CA GLY A 615 15.02 -15.87 -19.57
C GLY A 615 14.18 -16.05 -18.33
N SER A 616 14.69 -16.88 -17.44
CA SER A 616 14.10 -17.15 -16.15
C SER A 616 15.13 -17.01 -15.03
N ALA A 617 14.69 -16.48 -13.90
CA ALA A 617 15.52 -16.29 -12.71
C ALA A 617 14.67 -16.32 -11.44
N ILE A 618 15.35 -16.51 -10.30
CA ILE A 618 14.70 -16.55 -9.00
C ILE A 618 15.18 -15.42 -8.09
N SER A 619 14.41 -15.14 -7.05
CA SER A 619 14.86 -14.35 -5.90
C SER A 619 14.23 -14.83 -4.59
N VAL A 620 14.94 -14.71 -3.48
CA VAL A 620 14.39 -14.90 -2.13
C VAL A 620 13.63 -13.66 -1.69
N LEU A 621 12.37 -13.86 -1.31
CA LEU A 621 11.51 -12.85 -0.71
C LEU A 621 11.56 -12.98 0.82
N MET A 622 11.74 -11.88 1.54
CA MET A 622 11.74 -11.89 3.00
C MET A 622 11.32 -10.53 3.56
N TYR A 623 10.49 -10.54 4.60
CA TYR A 623 10.18 -9.33 5.38
C TYR A 623 9.67 -9.66 6.78
N SER A 624 9.76 -8.71 7.71
CA SER A 624 9.31 -8.88 9.10
C SER A 624 7.81 -8.61 9.30
N CYS A 625 7.28 -9.05 10.43
CA CYS A 625 5.94 -8.77 10.92
C CYS A 625 6.02 -8.09 12.29
N GLY A 626 5.98 -6.76 12.31
CA GLY A 626 6.14 -5.96 13.53
C GLY A 626 6.80 -4.61 13.25
N LEU A 627 6.63 -3.68 14.18
CA LEU A 627 7.57 -2.57 14.37
C LEU A 627 8.76 -3.04 15.23
N ASP A 628 9.87 -2.31 15.17
CA ASP A 628 11.11 -2.70 15.84
C ASP A 628 10.97 -2.67 17.37
N GLY A 629 11.47 -3.73 18.02
CA GLY A 629 11.52 -3.83 19.47
C GLY A 629 10.21 -4.34 20.07
N ALA A 630 9.88 -3.85 21.27
CA ALA A 630 8.74 -4.35 22.07
C ALA A 630 7.38 -3.83 21.55
N ASP A 631 7.09 -4.09 20.28
CA ASP A 631 5.84 -3.73 19.61
C ASP A 631 4.64 -4.34 20.35
N SER A 632 3.55 -3.58 20.47
CA SER A 632 2.38 -3.96 21.27
C SER A 632 1.08 -3.63 20.55
N SER A 633 0.03 -4.39 20.88
CA SER A 633 -1.32 -4.13 20.39
C SER A 633 -2.35 -4.45 21.46
N GLU A 634 -3.50 -3.78 21.37
CA GLU A 634 -4.63 -3.92 22.27
C GLU A 634 -5.92 -4.15 21.47
N ALA A 635 -6.85 -4.90 22.05
CA ALA A 635 -8.20 -5.14 21.56
C ALA A 635 -9.13 -5.28 22.77
N TRP A 636 -10.44 -5.12 22.58
CA TRP A 636 -11.43 -5.48 23.59
C TRP A 636 -12.56 -6.29 23.00
N VAL A 637 -13.21 -7.09 23.84
CA VAL A 637 -14.35 -7.90 23.48
C VAL A 637 -15.44 -7.75 24.55
N GLU A 638 -16.70 -7.74 24.14
CA GLU A 638 -17.85 -7.59 25.03
C GLU A 638 -18.96 -8.57 24.65
N ILE A 639 -19.43 -9.37 25.60
CA ILE A 639 -20.67 -10.14 25.44
C ILE A 639 -21.88 -9.20 25.53
N THR A 640 -22.81 -9.37 24.61
CA THR A 640 -24.06 -8.61 24.53
C THR A 640 -25.25 -9.58 24.44
N LYS A 641 -26.45 -9.05 24.58
CA LYS A 641 -27.68 -9.84 24.39
C LYS A 641 -27.82 -10.45 22.97
N LYS A 642 -27.10 -9.93 21.97
CA LYS A 642 -27.21 -10.34 20.57
C LYS A 642 -26.01 -11.18 20.06
N GLY A 643 -25.07 -11.53 20.94
CA GLY A 643 -23.78 -12.13 20.55
C GLY A 643 -22.63 -11.36 21.16
N VAL A 644 -21.51 -11.23 20.45
CA VAL A 644 -20.27 -10.62 20.95
C VAL A 644 -19.87 -9.43 20.07
N THR A 645 -19.38 -8.35 20.68
CA THR A 645 -18.74 -7.24 19.97
C THR A 645 -17.24 -7.28 20.19
N VAL A 646 -16.46 -7.20 19.12
CA VAL A 646 -15.00 -7.16 19.13
C VAL A 646 -14.54 -5.83 18.57
N ALA A 647 -13.57 -5.19 19.22
CA ALA A 647 -13.05 -3.92 18.76
C ALA A 647 -11.53 -3.80 18.83
N ASN A 648 -10.97 -3.22 17.78
CA ASN A 648 -9.55 -2.92 17.63
C ASN A 648 -9.38 -1.79 16.60
N SER A 649 -8.24 -1.10 16.62
CA SER A 649 -7.80 -0.21 15.55
C SER A 649 -6.92 -0.96 14.54
N TRP A 650 -7.43 -2.05 13.94
CA TRP A 650 -6.77 -2.63 12.77
C TRP A 650 -7.19 -1.86 11.52
N GLU A 651 -6.39 -0.88 11.12
CA GLU A 651 -6.74 -0.02 9.99
C GLU A 651 -6.78 -0.81 8.67
N ASP A 652 -7.81 -0.60 7.86
CA ASP A 652 -8.04 -1.31 6.59
C ASP A 652 -7.68 -0.43 5.40
N HIS A 653 -6.54 -0.69 4.77
CA HIS A 653 -6.21 -0.17 3.45
C HIS A 653 -7.11 -0.78 2.37
N GLY A 654 -7.78 -1.90 2.70
CA GLY A 654 -8.41 -2.83 1.79
C GLY A 654 -7.83 -4.25 1.86
N GLN A 655 -6.76 -4.47 2.63
CA GLN A 655 -6.13 -5.79 2.79
C GLN A 655 -7.06 -6.80 3.47
N GLY A 656 -8.05 -6.33 4.25
CA GLY A 656 -9.07 -7.16 4.89
C GLY A 656 -8.92 -7.26 6.41
N ALA A 657 -8.73 -6.12 7.08
CA ALA A 657 -8.72 -6.04 8.54
C ALA A 657 -10.03 -6.55 9.18
N ASP A 658 -11.14 -6.35 8.48
CA ASP A 658 -12.47 -6.86 8.85
C ASP A 658 -12.47 -8.38 8.99
N MET A 659 -12.04 -9.09 7.94
CA MET A 659 -11.98 -10.54 7.96
C MET A 659 -10.88 -11.07 8.89
N GLY A 660 -9.72 -10.42 8.94
CA GLY A 660 -8.66 -10.78 9.87
C GLY A 660 -9.16 -10.76 11.33
N THR A 661 -9.82 -9.67 11.73
CA THR A 661 -10.40 -9.57 13.08
C THR A 661 -11.48 -10.63 13.32
N LEU A 662 -12.41 -10.80 12.38
CA LEU A 662 -13.49 -11.78 12.50
C LEU A 662 -12.95 -13.20 12.68
N THR A 663 -12.01 -13.63 11.83
CA THR A 663 -11.42 -14.97 11.91
C THR A 663 -10.67 -15.19 13.22
N MET A 664 -9.89 -14.20 13.68
CA MET A 664 -9.13 -14.31 14.93
C MET A 664 -10.04 -14.45 16.15
N ALA A 665 -11.11 -13.65 16.20
CA ALA A 665 -12.09 -13.71 17.27
C ALA A 665 -12.88 -15.02 17.22
N HIS A 666 -13.43 -15.37 16.07
CA HIS A 666 -14.22 -16.59 15.88
C HIS A 666 -13.44 -17.85 16.25
N GLU A 667 -12.17 -17.97 15.85
CA GLU A 667 -11.38 -19.16 16.15
C GLU A 667 -11.25 -19.42 17.66
N THR A 668 -11.22 -18.36 18.48
CA THR A 668 -11.30 -18.51 19.94
C THR A 668 -12.73 -18.73 20.41
N LEU A 669 -13.66 -17.87 20.00
CA LEU A 669 -15.03 -17.82 20.53
C LEU A 669 -15.90 -19.01 20.14
N ARG A 670 -15.60 -19.72 19.05
CA ARG A 670 -16.32 -20.94 18.65
C ARG A 670 -16.28 -22.04 19.71
N LYS A 671 -15.32 -21.99 20.65
CA LYS A 671 -15.28 -22.88 21.84
C LYS A 671 -16.51 -22.74 22.74
N ALA A 672 -17.17 -21.57 22.70
CA ALA A 672 -18.42 -21.28 23.40
C ALA A 672 -19.65 -21.31 22.47
N GLY A 673 -19.50 -21.77 21.23
CA GLY A 673 -20.59 -21.92 20.26
C GLY A 673 -20.98 -20.63 19.53
N TYR A 674 -20.16 -19.58 19.58
CA TYR A 674 -20.39 -18.38 18.76
C TYR A 674 -20.00 -18.64 17.30
N GLU A 675 -20.93 -18.35 16.39
CA GLU A 675 -20.73 -18.40 14.95
C GLU A 675 -20.28 -17.02 14.41
N PRO A 676 -19.76 -16.93 13.17
CA PRO A 676 -19.27 -15.65 12.62
C PRO A 676 -20.32 -14.53 12.63
N GLU A 677 -21.59 -14.84 12.37
CA GLU A 677 -22.71 -13.89 12.42
C GLU A 677 -23.03 -13.34 13.81
N ASP A 678 -22.60 -14.01 14.87
CA ASP A 678 -22.77 -13.55 16.26
C ASP A 678 -21.71 -12.50 16.65
N ILE A 679 -20.71 -12.27 15.80
CA ILE A 679 -19.56 -11.40 16.09
C ILE A 679 -19.69 -10.07 15.33
N LYS A 680 -19.99 -9.01 16.06
CA LYS A 680 -19.96 -7.64 15.56
C LYS A 680 -18.57 -7.03 15.68
N LEU A 681 -18.14 -6.30 14.65
CA LEU A 681 -16.86 -5.59 14.65
C LEU A 681 -17.06 -4.08 14.85
N ILE A 682 -16.24 -3.47 15.70
CA ILE A 682 -16.07 -2.02 15.81
C ILE A 682 -14.60 -1.69 15.55
N LEU A 683 -14.32 -1.02 14.43
CA LEU A 683 -12.94 -0.81 13.97
C LEU A 683 -12.64 0.67 13.76
N ASN A 684 -11.40 1.05 14.05
CA ASN A 684 -10.73 2.27 13.53
C ASN A 684 -11.41 3.61 13.85
N ASP A 685 -11.91 3.74 15.07
CA ASP A 685 -12.42 4.99 15.64
C ASP A 685 -11.83 5.14 17.05
N MET A 686 -11.01 6.17 17.27
CA MET A 686 -10.35 6.40 18.56
C MET A 686 -11.32 6.64 19.73
N ASN A 687 -12.59 6.98 19.47
CA ASN A 687 -13.59 7.07 20.53
C ASN A 687 -14.02 5.71 21.08
N PHE A 688 -13.93 4.65 20.28
CA PHE A 688 -14.47 3.33 20.61
C PHE A 688 -13.41 2.24 20.67
N THR A 689 -12.28 2.43 19.99
CA THR A 689 -11.28 1.38 19.78
C THR A 689 -9.97 1.70 20.50
N PRO A 690 -9.26 0.68 21.01
CA PRO A 690 -8.01 0.86 21.72
C PRO A 690 -6.85 1.10 20.74
N ASN A 691 -5.67 1.44 21.27
CA ASN A 691 -4.46 1.57 20.47
C ASN A 691 -3.91 0.20 20.06
N SER A 692 -4.36 -0.29 18.90
CA SER A 692 -3.86 -1.52 18.31
C SER A 692 -2.53 -1.34 17.55
N GLY A 693 -2.01 -0.11 17.47
CA GLY A 693 -0.89 0.28 16.61
C GLY A 693 -1.27 0.33 15.12
N PRO A 694 -0.36 0.80 14.26
CA PRO A 694 -0.66 1.03 12.84
C PRO A 694 -0.78 -0.26 12.03
N ALA A 695 -1.42 -0.18 10.88
CA ALA A 695 -1.36 -1.19 9.82
C ALA A 695 -0.12 -1.03 8.92
N GLY A 696 1.08 -0.95 9.53
CA GLY A 696 2.39 -0.91 8.85
C GLY A 696 3.30 -2.07 9.28
N GLY A 697 4.34 -2.39 8.51
CA GLY A 697 5.30 -3.45 8.87
C GLY A 697 4.68 -4.85 8.93
N SER A 698 3.60 -5.08 8.17
CA SER A 698 2.88 -6.36 8.07
C SER A 698 2.46 -6.94 9.42
N ARG A 699 2.33 -6.08 10.43
CA ARG A 699 2.26 -6.47 11.84
C ARG A 699 0.90 -6.95 12.29
N SER A 700 -0.18 -6.40 11.74
CA SER A 700 -1.50 -6.47 12.38
C SER A 700 -2.02 -7.89 12.53
N ASN A 701 -1.73 -8.79 11.58
CA ASN A 701 -2.14 -10.19 11.68
C ASN A 701 -1.42 -10.92 12.84
N VAL A 702 -0.23 -10.48 13.22
CA VAL A 702 0.53 -11.03 14.36
C VAL A 702 0.15 -10.30 15.66
N LEU A 703 0.32 -8.98 15.67
CA LEU A 703 0.18 -8.14 16.86
C LEU A 703 -1.29 -7.99 17.27
N THR A 704 -2.11 -7.40 16.40
CA THR A 704 -3.55 -7.20 16.66
C THR A 704 -4.33 -8.51 16.64
N GLY A 705 -3.90 -9.49 15.82
CA GLY A 705 -4.42 -10.85 15.87
C GLY A 705 -4.22 -11.51 17.24
N ASN A 706 -3.02 -11.42 17.82
CA ASN A 706 -2.78 -11.90 19.18
C ASN A 706 -3.56 -11.10 20.24
N ALA A 707 -3.62 -9.78 20.14
CA ALA A 707 -4.39 -8.97 21.08
C ALA A 707 -5.88 -9.32 21.06
N THR A 708 -6.44 -9.54 19.86
CA THR A 708 -7.82 -10.01 19.66
C THR A 708 -8.02 -11.41 20.24
N ARG A 709 -7.12 -12.35 19.96
CA ARG A 709 -7.13 -13.70 20.55
C ARG A 709 -7.13 -13.62 22.08
N VAL A 710 -6.23 -12.84 22.67
CA VAL A 710 -6.11 -12.67 24.13
C VAL A 710 -7.38 -12.05 24.72
N ALA A 711 -7.98 -11.03 24.08
CA ALA A 711 -9.24 -10.45 24.52
C ALA A 711 -10.36 -11.52 24.55
N CYS A 712 -10.48 -12.31 23.48
CA CYS A 712 -11.45 -13.39 23.40
C CYS A 712 -11.19 -14.51 24.42
N GLU A 713 -9.92 -14.88 24.67
CA GLU A 713 -9.54 -15.84 25.71
C GLU A 713 -9.94 -15.34 27.11
N ASN A 714 -9.69 -14.06 27.40
CA ASN A 714 -10.09 -13.43 28.66
C ASN A 714 -11.62 -13.43 28.85
N LEU A 715 -12.39 -13.15 27.78
CA LEU A 715 -13.84 -13.28 27.84
C LEU A 715 -14.28 -14.71 28.13
N LEU A 716 -13.74 -15.71 27.43
CA LEU A 716 -14.10 -17.10 27.65
C LEU A 716 -13.82 -17.53 29.10
N GLU A 717 -12.70 -17.12 29.68
CA GLU A 717 -12.40 -17.39 31.09
C GLU A 717 -13.39 -16.68 32.02
N GLY A 718 -13.76 -15.42 31.71
CA GLY A 718 -14.77 -14.66 32.46
C GLY A 718 -16.18 -15.25 32.39
N LEU A 719 -16.52 -15.94 31.29
CA LEU A 719 -17.80 -16.61 31.09
C LEU A 719 -17.82 -18.03 31.66
N LYS A 720 -16.67 -18.65 31.91
CA LYS A 720 -16.58 -20.07 32.30
C LYS A 720 -17.28 -20.37 33.63
N LYS A 721 -18.06 -21.45 33.65
CA LYS A 721 -18.71 -22.04 34.83
C LYS A 721 -17.87 -23.20 35.37
N ASP A 722 -18.13 -23.61 36.60
CA ASP A 722 -17.41 -24.71 37.28
C ASP A 722 -17.60 -26.06 36.57
N ASP A 723 -18.69 -26.23 35.83
CA ASP A 723 -18.99 -27.44 35.04
C ASP A 723 -18.32 -27.44 33.66
N GLY A 724 -17.55 -26.40 33.32
CA GLY A 724 -16.85 -26.26 32.05
C GLY A 724 -17.68 -25.66 30.91
N THR A 725 -18.96 -25.33 31.13
CA THR A 725 -19.78 -24.58 30.18
C THR A 725 -19.57 -23.07 30.33
N TYR A 726 -20.18 -22.27 29.45
CA TYR A 726 -20.07 -20.81 29.45
C TYR A 726 -21.39 -20.16 29.85
N ARG A 727 -21.30 -19.03 30.57
CA ARG A 727 -22.44 -18.15 30.86
C ARG A 727 -22.91 -17.46 29.59
N ASP A 728 -24.22 -17.27 29.47
CA ASP A 728 -24.77 -16.29 28.53
C ASP A 728 -24.78 -14.86 29.12
N TYR A 729 -25.27 -13.90 28.35
CA TYR A 729 -25.32 -12.49 28.76
C TYR A 729 -26.20 -12.28 30.00
N ASP A 730 -27.37 -12.91 30.07
CA ASP A 730 -28.33 -12.67 31.16
C ASP A 730 -27.81 -13.30 32.46
N GLU A 731 -27.17 -14.47 32.39
CA GLU A 731 -26.46 -15.10 33.51
C GLU A 731 -25.28 -14.23 34.00
N GLN A 732 -24.47 -13.71 33.07
CA GLN A 732 -23.32 -12.85 33.40
C GLN A 732 -23.75 -11.59 34.17
N ILE A 733 -24.83 -10.93 33.73
CA ILE A 733 -25.40 -9.77 34.40
C ILE A 733 -26.03 -10.14 35.75
N ALA A 734 -26.79 -11.23 35.82
CA ALA A 734 -27.42 -11.68 37.06
C ALA A 734 -26.40 -11.99 38.16
N GLU A 735 -25.23 -12.49 37.79
CA GLU A 735 -24.10 -12.75 38.70
C GLU A 735 -23.24 -11.50 38.99
N GLY A 736 -23.54 -10.35 38.40
CA GLY A 736 -22.78 -9.10 38.60
C GLY A 736 -21.36 -9.15 38.04
N LYS A 737 -21.10 -9.97 37.01
CA LYS A 737 -19.78 -10.13 36.39
C LYS A 737 -19.58 -9.14 35.23
N PRO A 738 -18.33 -8.74 34.93
CA PRO A 738 -18.05 -7.87 33.79
C PRO A 738 -18.46 -8.50 32.45
N THR A 739 -19.01 -7.69 31.54
CA THR A 739 -19.34 -8.11 30.17
C THR A 739 -18.22 -7.83 29.17
N ARG A 740 -17.38 -6.83 29.47
CA ARG A 740 -16.24 -6.42 28.63
C ARG A 740 -14.92 -6.86 29.23
N TYR A 741 -14.05 -7.36 28.35
CA TYR A 741 -12.70 -7.81 28.66
C TYR A 741 -11.71 -7.23 27.64
N ASP A 742 -10.63 -6.65 28.13
CA ASP A 742 -9.54 -6.15 27.30
C ASP A 742 -8.47 -7.25 27.08
N GLY A 743 -7.75 -7.14 25.98
CA GLY A 743 -6.63 -8.00 25.62
C GLY A 743 -5.46 -7.19 25.12
N LYS A 744 -4.26 -7.57 25.55
CA LYS A 744 -3.00 -6.93 25.17
C LYS A 744 -1.97 -8.00 24.86
N TRP A 745 -1.18 -7.77 23.81
CA TRP A 745 -0.03 -8.61 23.49
C TRP A 745 1.17 -7.75 23.10
N THR A 746 2.35 -8.14 23.57
CA THR A 746 3.62 -7.44 23.34
C THR A 746 4.65 -8.42 22.81
N ALA A 747 5.33 -8.04 21.74
CA ALA A 747 6.42 -8.81 21.16
C ALA A 747 7.63 -8.82 22.13
N PRO A 748 8.22 -10.00 22.43
CA PRO A 748 9.38 -10.11 23.31
C PRO A 748 10.69 -9.79 22.55
N CYS A 749 10.78 -8.59 21.98
CA CYS A 749 11.81 -8.19 21.02
C CYS A 749 12.57 -6.93 21.48
N THR A 750 13.76 -6.71 20.91
CA THR A 750 14.65 -5.58 21.22
C THR A 750 15.07 -4.85 19.95
N ALA A 751 15.04 -3.51 19.99
CA ALA A 751 15.45 -2.70 18.84
C ALA A 751 16.93 -2.93 18.48
N CYS A 752 17.30 -2.63 17.23
CA CYS A 752 18.70 -2.69 16.81
C CYS A 752 19.49 -1.52 17.41
N ASP A 753 20.72 -1.78 17.81
CA ASP A 753 21.69 -0.75 18.15
C ASP A 753 22.12 0.01 16.88
N VAL A 754 22.20 1.33 16.92
CA VAL A 754 22.47 2.16 15.72
C VAL A 754 23.95 2.07 15.29
N GLU A 755 24.88 1.86 16.23
CA GLU A 755 26.32 1.82 15.94
C GLU A 755 26.80 0.46 15.45
N THR A 756 26.08 -0.61 15.78
CA THR A 756 26.44 -1.98 15.36
C THR A 756 25.41 -2.62 14.43
N GLY A 757 24.19 -2.08 14.36
CA GLY A 757 23.07 -2.65 13.63
C GLY A 757 22.55 -3.96 14.24
N GLN A 758 23.09 -4.42 15.36
CA GLN A 758 22.73 -5.71 15.97
C GLN A 758 21.52 -5.57 16.91
N GLY A 759 20.66 -6.59 16.97
CA GLY A 759 19.48 -6.59 17.84
C GLY A 759 18.62 -7.85 17.68
N ASP A 760 17.36 -7.79 18.13
CA ASP A 760 16.34 -8.81 17.85
C ASP A 760 14.96 -8.15 17.66
N PRO A 761 14.76 -7.40 16.55
CA PRO A 761 13.72 -6.38 16.47
C PRO A 761 12.32 -6.91 16.17
N PHE A 762 12.15 -8.15 15.70
CA PHE A 762 10.87 -8.62 15.18
C PHE A 762 10.50 -10.01 15.70
N PRO A 763 9.23 -10.26 16.07
CA PRO A 763 8.81 -11.55 16.62
C PRO A 763 8.59 -12.62 15.56
N VAL A 764 8.28 -12.22 14.33
CA VAL A 764 7.85 -13.08 13.23
C VAL A 764 8.31 -12.53 11.89
N TYR A 765 8.59 -13.40 10.93
CA TYR A 765 8.92 -13.07 9.54
C TYR A 765 8.05 -13.81 8.53
N MET A 766 8.00 -13.25 7.33
CA MET A 766 7.44 -13.84 6.12
C MET A 766 8.57 -14.22 5.17
N TYR A 767 8.40 -15.35 4.51
CA TYR A 767 9.40 -15.87 3.57
C TYR A 767 8.74 -16.23 2.25
N GLY A 768 9.51 -16.17 1.17
CA GLY A 768 9.08 -16.69 -0.12
C GLY A 768 10.24 -16.88 -1.08
N VAL A 769 9.97 -17.57 -2.17
CA VAL A 769 10.85 -17.61 -3.34
C VAL A 769 9.99 -17.37 -4.57
N LEU A 770 10.42 -16.40 -5.38
CA LEU A 770 9.79 -16.09 -6.66
C LEU A 770 10.66 -16.64 -7.78
N LEU A 771 10.01 -17.24 -8.77
CA LEU A 771 10.53 -17.48 -10.11
C LEU A 771 9.83 -16.52 -11.09
N ALA A 772 10.61 -15.74 -11.82
CA ALA A 772 10.14 -14.91 -12.92
C ALA A 772 10.60 -15.48 -14.26
N GLU A 773 9.71 -15.53 -15.24
CA GLU A 773 10.00 -15.83 -16.64
C GLU A 773 9.64 -14.59 -17.46
N VAL A 774 10.56 -14.14 -18.31
CA VAL A 774 10.40 -12.93 -19.11
C VAL A 774 10.70 -13.17 -20.58
N GLU A 775 10.09 -12.35 -21.43
CA GLU A 775 10.40 -12.17 -22.83
C GLU A 775 10.98 -10.76 -23.03
N VAL A 776 12.12 -10.66 -23.72
CA VAL A 776 12.74 -9.40 -24.13
C VAL A 776 12.72 -9.31 -25.66
N ASP A 777 12.09 -8.26 -26.18
CA ASP A 777 12.19 -7.89 -27.58
C ASP A 777 13.54 -7.23 -27.85
N MET A 778 14.40 -7.90 -28.61
CA MET A 778 15.77 -7.46 -28.87
C MET A 778 15.86 -6.23 -29.78
N THR A 779 14.76 -5.85 -30.44
CA THR A 779 14.69 -4.69 -31.34
C THR A 779 14.22 -3.43 -30.62
N THR A 780 13.40 -3.57 -29.59
CA THR A 780 12.81 -2.45 -28.84
C THR A 780 13.33 -2.32 -27.41
N GLY A 781 13.92 -3.37 -26.86
CA GLY A 781 14.28 -3.50 -25.44
C GLY A 781 13.07 -3.69 -24.51
N LYS A 782 11.85 -3.81 -25.07
CA LYS A 782 10.65 -4.00 -24.26
C LYS A 782 10.70 -5.39 -23.62
N THR A 783 10.50 -5.41 -22.30
CA THR A 783 10.36 -6.64 -21.53
C THR A 783 8.89 -6.91 -21.24
N HIS A 784 8.46 -8.16 -21.37
CA HIS A 784 7.18 -8.68 -20.88
C HIS A 784 7.46 -9.76 -19.84
N VAL A 785 6.74 -9.75 -18.73
CA VAL A 785 6.76 -10.86 -17.76
C VAL A 785 5.78 -11.90 -18.26
N ASP A 786 6.27 -13.05 -18.72
CA ASP A 786 5.48 -14.15 -19.27
C ASP A 786 4.76 -14.91 -18.16
N LYS A 787 5.46 -15.19 -17.05
CA LYS A 787 4.96 -16.03 -15.96
C LYS A 787 5.65 -15.69 -14.65
N LEU A 788 4.90 -15.81 -13.55
CA LEU A 788 5.44 -15.78 -12.19
C LEU A 788 5.02 -17.05 -11.43
N THR A 789 5.96 -17.65 -10.70
CA THR A 789 5.66 -18.72 -9.73
C THR A 789 6.18 -18.31 -8.36
N CYS A 790 5.28 -18.10 -7.40
CA CYS A 790 5.63 -17.64 -6.06
C CYS A 790 5.30 -18.73 -5.04
N ILE A 791 6.31 -19.18 -4.29
CA ILE A 791 6.12 -20.04 -3.13
C ILE A 791 6.26 -19.18 -1.89
N SER A 792 5.23 -19.12 -1.07
CA SER A 792 5.18 -18.28 0.12
C SER A 792 5.06 -19.12 1.38
N ASP A 793 5.74 -18.70 2.44
CA ASP A 793 5.52 -19.16 3.80
C ASP A 793 5.11 -17.98 4.68
N VAL A 794 3.81 -17.90 4.93
CA VAL A 794 3.14 -16.88 5.77
C VAL A 794 2.59 -17.51 7.06
N GLY A 795 3.18 -18.63 7.48
CA GLY A 795 2.65 -19.45 8.56
C GLY A 795 1.28 -20.02 8.22
N THR A 796 0.44 -20.16 9.25
CA THR A 796 -0.96 -20.58 9.06
C THR A 796 -1.74 -19.52 8.28
N ILE A 797 -2.36 -19.90 7.17
CA ILE A 797 -3.22 -19.00 6.40
C ILE A 797 -4.50 -18.71 7.19
N ILE A 798 -4.74 -17.43 7.51
CA ILE A 798 -5.96 -17.01 8.22
C ILE A 798 -7.17 -16.98 7.30
N ASN A 799 -7.04 -16.40 6.11
CA ASN A 799 -8.06 -16.44 5.07
C ASN A 799 -7.37 -16.49 3.70
N LYS A 800 -7.74 -17.47 2.88
CA LYS A 800 -7.07 -17.78 1.62
C LYS A 800 -7.27 -16.71 0.55
N LEU A 801 -8.49 -16.17 0.42
CA LEU A 801 -8.80 -15.10 -0.54
C LEU A 801 -7.98 -13.84 -0.26
N LEU A 802 -7.79 -13.50 1.02
CA LEU A 802 -6.99 -12.36 1.44
C LEU A 802 -5.50 -12.58 1.13
N VAL A 803 -4.93 -13.72 1.49
CA VAL A 803 -3.51 -14.02 1.25
C VAL A 803 -3.20 -14.07 -0.26
N ASP A 804 -4.04 -14.75 -1.06
CA ASP A 804 -3.89 -14.78 -2.52
C ASP A 804 -3.92 -13.36 -3.10
N GLY A 805 -4.94 -12.58 -2.74
CA GLY A 805 -5.07 -11.21 -3.19
C GLY A 805 -3.88 -10.33 -2.80
N GLN A 806 -3.35 -10.49 -1.60
CA GLN A 806 -2.17 -9.75 -1.13
C GLN A 806 -0.93 -10.11 -1.95
N ILE A 807 -0.67 -11.39 -2.20
CA ILE A 807 0.49 -11.84 -2.97
C ILE A 807 0.40 -11.33 -4.40
N LEU A 808 -0.75 -11.54 -5.07
CA LEU A 808 -0.96 -11.07 -6.45
C LEU A 808 -0.79 -9.55 -6.58
N GLY A 809 -1.35 -8.78 -5.65
CA GLY A 809 -1.20 -7.34 -5.61
C GLY A 809 0.26 -6.89 -5.49
N GLY A 810 1.02 -7.52 -4.60
CA GLY A 810 2.43 -7.18 -4.40
C GLY A 810 3.31 -7.55 -5.59
N LEU A 811 3.05 -8.71 -6.22
CA LEU A 811 3.75 -9.11 -7.44
C LEU A 811 3.52 -8.13 -8.60
N VAL A 812 2.30 -7.62 -8.78
CA VAL A 812 2.01 -6.60 -9.81
C VAL A 812 2.71 -5.28 -9.50
N GLN A 813 2.77 -4.86 -8.23
CA GLN A 813 3.59 -3.71 -7.84
C GLN A 813 5.08 -3.95 -8.12
N GLY A 814 5.54 -5.20 -8.00
CA GLY A 814 6.89 -5.64 -8.36
C GLY A 814 7.20 -5.53 -9.84
N ILE A 815 6.26 -5.93 -10.71
CA ILE A 815 6.36 -5.72 -12.16
C ILE A 815 6.48 -4.24 -12.47
N GLY A 816 5.65 -3.41 -11.83
CA GLY A 816 5.70 -1.96 -11.94
C GLY A 816 7.06 -1.40 -11.55
N LEU A 817 7.57 -1.74 -10.36
CA LEU A 817 8.87 -1.31 -9.85
C LEU A 817 10.02 -1.73 -10.77
N ALA A 818 9.98 -2.94 -11.32
CA ALA A 818 11.01 -3.44 -12.20
C ALA A 818 11.03 -2.72 -13.56
N LEU A 819 9.87 -2.40 -14.15
CA LEU A 819 9.79 -2.09 -15.58
C LEU A 819 9.26 -0.68 -15.92
N TYR A 820 8.44 -0.06 -15.06
CA TYR A 820 7.60 1.06 -15.48
C TYR A 820 7.56 2.25 -14.52
N GLU A 821 7.52 2.00 -13.22
CA GLU A 821 7.08 2.99 -12.23
C GLU A 821 8.20 3.89 -11.73
N ASP A 822 7.94 5.20 -11.73
CA ASP A 822 8.79 6.17 -11.05
C ASP A 822 8.07 7.50 -10.80
N PHE A 823 8.62 8.30 -9.90
CA PHE A 823 8.26 9.71 -9.65
C PHE A 823 9.53 10.56 -9.58
N GLU A 824 10.23 10.67 -10.72
CA GLU A 824 11.39 11.55 -10.88
C GLU A 824 11.09 12.84 -11.67
N ASP A 825 10.39 12.75 -12.80
CA ASP A 825 10.08 13.91 -13.65
C ASP A 825 8.77 14.59 -13.21
N LEU A 826 8.88 15.73 -12.52
CA LEU A 826 7.74 16.52 -12.03
C LEU A 826 6.80 17.07 -13.12
N LYS A 827 7.17 17.01 -14.41
CA LYS A 827 6.31 17.37 -15.53
C LYS A 827 5.58 16.14 -16.09
N LYS A 828 6.29 15.01 -16.20
CA LYS A 828 5.76 13.76 -16.79
C LYS A 828 5.01 12.89 -15.78
N HIS A 829 5.57 12.69 -14.59
CA HIS A 829 5.05 11.79 -13.56
C HIS A 829 3.99 12.50 -12.72
N THR A 830 2.90 12.90 -13.38
CA THR A 830 1.81 13.70 -12.79
C THR A 830 0.42 13.11 -13.05
N THR A 831 0.38 11.93 -13.66
CA THR A 831 -0.82 11.13 -13.90
C THR A 831 -0.51 9.65 -13.68
N LEU A 832 -1.54 8.79 -13.56
CA LEU A 832 -1.33 7.36 -13.31
C LEU A 832 -0.52 6.72 -14.44
N THR A 833 -0.86 7.06 -15.69
CA THR A 833 -0.14 6.54 -16.87
C THR A 833 1.24 7.15 -17.03
N GLY A 834 1.41 8.44 -16.70
CA GLY A 834 2.71 9.10 -16.69
C GLY A 834 3.69 8.45 -15.72
N CYS A 835 3.20 8.06 -14.54
CA CYS A 835 3.95 7.30 -13.53
C CYS A 835 4.08 5.79 -13.82
N GLY A 836 3.58 5.30 -14.96
CA GLY A 836 3.77 3.90 -15.35
C GLY A 836 2.94 2.87 -14.56
N ILE A 837 1.73 3.20 -14.09
CA ILE A 837 0.88 2.20 -13.42
C ILE A 837 0.69 0.97 -14.33
N PRO A 838 0.95 -0.27 -13.85
CA PRO A 838 0.66 -1.49 -14.59
C PRO A 838 -0.83 -1.57 -14.89
N GLN A 839 -1.17 -1.81 -16.16
CA GLN A 839 -2.51 -2.17 -16.59
C GLN A 839 -2.59 -3.69 -16.77
N ILE A 840 -3.80 -4.20 -17.00
CA ILE A 840 -4.05 -5.64 -17.03
C ILE A 840 -3.20 -6.38 -18.08
N LYS A 841 -2.84 -5.75 -19.21
CA LYS A 841 -1.96 -6.37 -20.23
C LYS A 841 -0.47 -6.26 -19.92
N ASP A 842 -0.09 -5.41 -18.99
CA ASP A 842 1.30 -5.33 -18.51
C ASP A 842 1.61 -6.44 -17.50
N VAL A 843 0.56 -7.10 -16.98
CA VAL A 843 0.61 -8.19 -16.00
C VAL A 843 0.23 -9.52 -16.64
N THR A 844 1.01 -10.58 -16.44
CA THR A 844 0.64 -11.92 -16.90
C THR A 844 -0.59 -12.49 -16.19
N ASP A 845 -1.36 -13.31 -16.90
CA ASP A 845 -2.44 -14.12 -16.32
C ASP A 845 -1.94 -15.48 -15.80
N ASP A 846 -0.70 -15.84 -16.11
CA ASP A 846 -0.04 -17.06 -15.60
C ASP A 846 0.78 -16.72 -14.36
N ILE A 847 0.09 -16.64 -13.21
CA ILE A 847 0.72 -16.53 -11.89
C ILE A 847 0.33 -17.74 -11.08
N THR A 848 1.33 -18.53 -10.69
CA THR A 848 1.15 -19.71 -9.85
C THR A 848 1.53 -19.37 -8.41
N LEU A 849 0.58 -19.55 -7.47
CA LEU A 849 0.82 -19.39 -6.04
C LEU A 849 0.88 -20.75 -5.35
N LEU A 850 1.92 -20.97 -4.57
CA LEU A 850 2.10 -22.17 -3.76
C LEU A 850 2.44 -21.77 -2.32
N TYR A 851 2.06 -22.61 -1.38
CA TYR A 851 2.23 -22.32 0.04
C TYR A 851 3.04 -23.40 0.74
N LEU A 852 3.93 -22.98 1.63
CA LEU A 852 4.52 -23.80 2.68
C LEU A 852 3.99 -23.21 3.99
N GLU A 853 3.11 -23.90 4.71
CA GLU A 853 2.52 -23.38 5.95
C GLU A 853 3.30 -23.89 7.15
N THR A 854 4.29 -23.12 7.62
CA THR A 854 5.08 -23.44 8.81
C THR A 854 4.58 -22.63 10.01
N PRO A 855 3.91 -23.21 11.02
CA PRO A 855 3.34 -22.42 12.12
C PRO A 855 4.39 -21.57 12.85
N ARG A 856 4.10 -20.28 13.05
CA ARG A 856 4.94 -19.34 13.77
C ARG A 856 4.76 -19.47 15.29
N PRO A 857 5.85 -19.61 16.07
CA PRO A 857 5.74 -19.76 17.52
C PRO A 857 5.03 -18.59 18.23
N LEU A 858 5.21 -17.36 17.72
CA LEU A 858 4.65 -16.14 18.30
C LEU A 858 3.45 -15.59 17.50
N GLY A 859 3.05 -16.28 16.42
CA GLY A 859 1.90 -15.91 15.61
C GLY A 859 0.59 -16.42 16.22
N PRO A 860 -0.53 -15.66 16.16
CA PRO A 860 -1.81 -16.17 16.59
C PRO A 860 -2.20 -17.35 15.70
N TYR A 861 -2.45 -18.50 16.31
CA TYR A 861 -2.71 -19.78 15.63
C TYR A 861 -1.62 -20.18 14.62
N GLY A 862 -0.38 -19.70 14.81
CA GLY A 862 0.74 -19.98 13.92
C GLY A 862 0.86 -19.07 12.70
N ALA A 863 0.07 -18.00 12.59
CA ALA A 863 0.10 -17.11 11.43
C ALA A 863 1.25 -16.10 11.45
N ALA A 864 1.79 -15.78 10.27
CA ALA A 864 2.59 -14.57 10.05
C ALA A 864 1.73 -13.47 9.41
N GLY A 865 2.36 -12.36 8.99
CA GLY A 865 1.76 -11.43 8.04
C GLY A 865 1.75 -11.99 6.61
N ALA A 866 1.13 -11.26 5.69
CA ALA A 866 1.25 -11.48 4.23
C ALA A 866 1.35 -10.16 3.46
N GLY A 867 1.53 -9.06 4.19
CA GLY A 867 1.45 -7.70 3.68
C GLY A 867 2.54 -7.44 2.67
N GLU A 868 3.79 -7.47 3.08
CA GLU A 868 4.84 -6.76 2.34
C GLU A 868 5.85 -7.65 1.62
N MET A 869 6.03 -8.89 2.09
CA MET A 869 6.93 -9.87 1.48
C MET A 869 6.74 -10.04 -0.04
N PRO A 870 5.52 -10.04 -0.62
CA PRO A 870 5.35 -10.21 -2.06
C PRO A 870 5.93 -9.07 -2.91
N LEU A 871 6.26 -7.92 -2.32
CA LEU A 871 6.94 -6.80 -2.97
C LEU A 871 8.43 -6.68 -2.54
N SER A 872 8.92 -7.55 -1.65
CA SER A 872 10.27 -7.45 -1.08
C SER A 872 11.38 -7.64 -2.10
N SER A 873 11.28 -8.56 -3.06
CA SER A 873 12.27 -8.68 -4.14
C SER A 873 11.75 -9.22 -5.49
N PRO A 874 10.45 -9.12 -5.86
CA PRO A 874 9.98 -9.65 -7.13
C PRO A 874 10.66 -8.99 -8.34
N HIS A 875 11.01 -7.71 -8.22
CA HIS A 875 11.76 -6.95 -9.21
C HIS A 875 13.17 -7.50 -9.42
N SER A 876 13.82 -8.02 -8.37
CA SER A 876 15.13 -8.66 -8.50
C SER A 876 15.07 -9.88 -9.42
N ALA A 877 14.10 -10.78 -9.22
CA ALA A 877 13.91 -11.93 -10.11
C ALA A 877 13.64 -11.50 -11.56
N ILE A 878 12.84 -10.45 -11.77
CA ILE A 878 12.53 -9.93 -13.11
C ILE A 878 13.80 -9.38 -13.78
N ILE A 879 14.61 -8.57 -13.08
CA ILE A 879 15.85 -8.01 -13.64
C ILE A 879 16.86 -9.10 -13.95
N SER A 880 17.01 -10.08 -13.06
CA SER A 880 17.86 -11.24 -13.30
C SER A 880 17.39 -12.07 -14.50
N ALA A 881 16.08 -12.19 -14.69
CA ALA A 881 15.51 -12.87 -15.85
C ALA A 881 15.79 -12.11 -17.15
N ILE A 882 15.79 -10.77 -17.14
CA ILE A 882 16.22 -9.93 -18.27
C ILE A 882 17.68 -10.20 -18.61
N TYR A 883 18.56 -10.25 -17.60
CA TYR A 883 19.96 -10.61 -17.81
C TYR A 883 20.09 -12.02 -18.42
N ASN A 884 19.35 -13.00 -17.89
CA ASN A 884 19.38 -14.37 -18.42
C ASN A 884 18.82 -14.47 -19.86
N ALA A 885 17.92 -13.56 -20.26
CA ALA A 885 17.39 -13.50 -21.61
C ALA A 885 18.39 -12.89 -22.61
N CYS A 886 18.98 -11.74 -22.27
CA CYS A 886 19.69 -10.90 -23.24
C CYS A 886 21.10 -10.44 -22.83
N GLY A 887 21.59 -10.84 -21.66
CA GLY A 887 22.91 -10.48 -21.11
C GLY A 887 23.00 -9.07 -20.53
N VAL A 888 21.92 -8.29 -20.56
CA VAL A 888 21.91 -6.91 -20.06
C VAL A 888 21.64 -6.89 -18.56
N ARG A 889 22.60 -6.37 -17.80
CA ARG A 889 22.43 -6.07 -16.37
C ARG A 889 21.81 -4.69 -16.20
N ILE A 890 20.71 -4.60 -15.48
CA ILE A 890 20.08 -3.33 -15.10
C ILE A 890 20.31 -3.12 -13.61
N THR A 891 21.22 -2.21 -13.26
CA THR A 891 21.52 -1.87 -11.87
C THR A 891 20.71 -0.68 -11.36
N HIS A 892 20.08 0.08 -12.27
CA HIS A 892 19.31 1.27 -11.94
C HIS A 892 17.86 1.11 -12.41
N LEU A 893 16.94 0.84 -11.49
CA LEU A 893 15.52 0.69 -11.81
C LEU A 893 14.86 2.01 -12.20
N PRO A 894 13.79 1.98 -13.03
CA PRO A 894 13.24 0.80 -13.70
C PRO A 894 13.98 0.45 -15.00
N ALA A 895 13.82 -0.78 -15.47
CA ALA A 895 14.33 -1.30 -16.74
C ALA A 895 13.48 -0.81 -17.93
N TYR A 896 13.48 0.50 -18.17
CA TYR A 896 12.80 1.08 -19.33
C TYR A 896 13.31 0.48 -20.65
N PRO A 897 12.46 0.36 -21.69
CA PRO A 897 12.83 -0.27 -22.95
C PRO A 897 14.09 0.33 -23.59
N ASP A 898 14.23 1.65 -23.56
CA ASP A 898 15.40 2.37 -24.08
C ASP A 898 16.69 2.06 -23.29
N LYS A 899 16.60 1.89 -21.96
CA LYS A 899 17.71 1.46 -21.10
C LYS A 899 18.16 0.03 -21.43
N VAL A 900 17.21 -0.90 -21.57
CA VAL A 900 17.51 -2.29 -21.97
C VAL A 900 18.11 -2.33 -23.37
N LEU A 901 17.51 -1.62 -24.34
CA LEU A 901 17.99 -1.56 -25.72
C LEU A 901 19.40 -0.95 -25.82
N ALA A 902 19.72 0.05 -25.01
CA ALA A 902 21.06 0.62 -24.92
C ALA A 902 22.08 -0.43 -24.44
N GLY A 903 21.70 -1.25 -23.44
CA GLY A 903 22.50 -2.38 -22.98
C GLY A 903 22.74 -3.42 -24.09
N ILE A 904 21.69 -3.84 -24.80
CA ILE A 904 21.78 -4.80 -25.92
C ILE A 904 22.74 -4.27 -27.00
N LYS A 905 22.62 -2.99 -27.36
CA LYS A 905 23.51 -2.35 -28.35
C LYS A 905 24.97 -2.29 -27.90
N LYS A 906 25.24 -2.21 -26.59
CA LYS A 906 26.60 -2.23 -26.03
C LYS A 906 27.22 -3.62 -26.11
N LEU A 907 26.44 -4.68 -25.89
CA LEU A 907 26.91 -6.07 -25.98
C LEU A 907 27.20 -6.53 -27.42
N ASN A 908 26.52 -5.94 -28.41
CA ASN A 908 26.71 -6.25 -29.83
C ASN A 908 27.86 -5.47 -30.50
N LYS A 909 28.54 -4.58 -29.77
CA LYS A 909 29.73 -3.86 -30.22
C LYS A 909 30.97 -4.57 -29.70
#